data_AF-A0A7J8L6D3-F1
#
_entry.id   AF-A0A7J8L6D3-F1
#
_cell.length_a   1.000
_cell.length_b   1.000
_cell.length_c   1.000
_cell.angle_alpha   90.00
_cell.angle_beta   90.00
_cell.angle_gamma   90.00
#
_symmetry.space_group_name_H-M   'P 1'
#
loop_
_entity.id
_entity.type
_entity.pdbx_description
1 polymer ?
#
loop_
_entity_poly.entity_id
_entity_poly.type
_entity_poly.pdbx_seq_one_letter_code
_entity_poly.pdbx_strand_id
1 'polypeptide(L)'
;MKLSEGDGKLVSSESVTWAKNVLATINKNYPSKFHGAVHKFLEDAKVQSKKEDTVCEFLSKILDGNLDLSIAFSESKIWFASHHPKPEVRRATFSGLNRSAILKMKSLDAQRLVAIKDAVLRQLHDDDLTVVQAALSVDGLTEVVGPSDLLEALRDVLKKCLSFLTLGSSLNSTLSCDVAVSFLKIAMLSFHDQIDYLKEVASMIFSLLLILPETHRLSLKVLDLAKTIKWPFFQTLAAASGEEVIEFRNWNNLSLMACKGLIIYEIAMYFGLGGSIAVKILEVLCVLNNSEIVKLQKLLSGSSVDVEAVGRFEKKMQKRGTVSTVNMKIVRFLSEEFLMQPTEYLPWLTRSCDNFKSSKTLLFLVLMQSFSMSINNGKFLVLFDACFPVLKSQWEAFGSTLGNSLHEFNEEMLDWDCKKFLDQLFVADVDTVNKNILICLFWRLLDSALNAEFFLDDNENGITRVQDFFIFVAGSSLKDAFKKHLQELVEKHLHDFLTKCKVSPVRFLSRFYTAEEVPAAVQVESLHCFSFLCSQLNDRLPFELLAEFPTLLLPLTSDSQVRSCFQATRIAAMDCIEKLYKLWCQVDFSSKKNGNTAIWSHFLDELLGLMVQQKRLILSDKNFLPSFLTCLLGSSCESILVSPNIEQ
;
A
#
# COMPACT_ATOMS: atom_id res chain seq x y z
N MET A 1 -3.33 51.20 22.72
CA MET A 1 -2.42 51.94 23.63
C MET A 1 -1.56 52.85 22.76
N LYS A 2 -1.74 54.18 22.81
CA LYS A 2 -0.83 55.11 22.14
C LYS A 2 0.31 55.41 23.10
N LEU A 3 1.39 54.65 23.02
CA LEU A 3 2.66 55.02 23.65
C LEU A 3 3.39 55.90 22.63
N SER A 4 3.35 57.21 22.84
CA SER A 4 4.04 58.18 22.00
C SER A 4 5.55 58.02 22.15
N GLU A 5 6.27 58.02 21.02
CA GLU A 5 7.70 58.34 20.97
C GLU A 5 7.93 59.65 21.71
N GLY A 6 8.41 59.56 22.95
CA GLY A 6 8.86 60.67 23.75
C GLY A 6 10.23 60.30 24.31
N ASP A 7 11.24 61.05 23.89
CA ASP A 7 12.65 60.89 24.23
C ASP A 7 12.89 60.36 25.64
N GLY A 8 13.48 59.16 25.73
CA GLY A 8 14.55 58.79 26.64
C GLY A 8 14.53 59.23 28.12
N LYS A 9 13.38 59.59 28.69
CA LYS A 9 13.28 60.04 30.09
C LYS A 9 12.33 59.15 30.87
N LEU A 10 12.92 58.55 31.90
CA LEU A 10 12.36 57.66 32.93
C LEU A 10 10.83 57.65 33.00
N VAL A 11 10.25 56.55 32.51
CA VAL A 11 8.93 56.07 32.95
C VAL A 11 9.08 55.69 34.44
N SER A 12 8.22 56.21 35.32
CA SER A 12 8.30 55.94 36.77
C SER A 12 8.15 54.44 37.05
N SER A 13 8.89 53.90 38.04
CA SER A 13 8.88 52.47 38.38
C SER A 13 7.48 51.92 38.66
N GLU A 14 6.58 52.74 39.21
CA GLU A 14 5.18 52.38 39.48
C GLU A 14 4.37 52.18 38.19
N SER A 15 4.57 53.03 37.18
CA SER A 15 3.83 52.91 35.90
C SER A 15 4.29 51.70 35.07
N VAL A 16 5.58 51.35 35.14
CA VAL A 16 6.11 50.10 34.55
C VAL A 16 5.52 48.87 35.25
N THR A 17 5.45 48.89 36.59
CA THR A 17 4.92 47.78 37.39
C THR A 17 3.42 47.59 37.17
N TRP A 18 2.66 48.68 37.05
CA TRP A 18 1.24 48.64 36.71
C TRP A 18 0.99 48.09 35.30
N ALA A 19 1.72 48.58 34.29
CA ALA A 19 1.61 48.09 32.92
C ALA A 19 1.94 46.59 32.80
N LYS A 20 2.97 46.13 33.53
CA LYS A 20 3.33 44.71 33.65
C LYS A 20 2.18 43.89 34.22
N ASN A 21 1.59 44.31 35.35
CA ASN A 21 0.50 43.58 35.99
C ASN A 21 -0.74 43.49 35.09
N VAL A 22 -1.05 44.56 34.35
CA VAL A 22 -2.17 44.58 33.39
C VAL A 22 -1.91 43.63 32.22
N LEU A 23 -0.73 43.70 31.59
CA LEU A 23 -0.38 42.82 30.47
C LEU A 23 -0.33 41.35 30.88
N ALA A 24 0.24 41.04 32.05
CA ALA A 24 0.27 39.69 32.60
C ALA A 24 -1.14 39.16 32.88
N THR A 25 -2.03 40.00 33.42
CA THR A 25 -3.44 39.63 33.69
C THR A 25 -4.23 39.42 32.40
N ILE A 26 -4.01 40.24 31.38
CA ILE A 26 -4.66 40.09 30.07
C ILE A 26 -4.18 38.82 29.38
N ASN A 27 -2.87 38.52 29.39
CA ASN A 27 -2.33 37.29 28.83
C ASN A 27 -2.89 36.05 29.52
N LYS A 28 -3.02 36.09 30.85
CA LYS A 28 -3.58 34.99 31.65
C LYS A 28 -5.07 34.73 31.36
N ASN A 29 -5.89 35.78 31.22
CA ASN A 29 -7.34 35.65 31.09
C ASN A 29 -7.84 35.60 29.63
N TYR A 30 -7.07 36.17 28.69
CA TYR A 30 -7.46 36.30 27.28
C TYR A 30 -6.27 36.08 26.32
N PRO A 31 -5.60 34.92 26.37
CA PRO A 31 -4.35 34.68 25.64
C PRO A 31 -4.50 34.87 24.13
N SER A 32 -5.52 34.28 23.51
CA SER A 32 -5.73 34.40 22.05
C SER A 32 -5.95 35.83 21.56
N LYS A 33 -6.74 36.63 22.30
CA LYS A 33 -7.00 38.04 21.98
C LYS A 33 -5.77 38.90 22.21
N PHE A 34 -5.01 38.61 23.26
CA PHE A 34 -3.74 39.27 23.53
C PHE A 34 -2.72 38.99 22.43
N HIS A 35 -2.55 37.72 22.04
CA HIS A 35 -1.63 37.31 20.97
C HIS A 35 -2.02 37.97 19.64
N GLY A 36 -3.30 37.94 19.27
CA GLY A 36 -3.78 38.59 18.05
C GLY A 36 -3.56 40.12 18.04
N ALA A 37 -3.68 40.77 19.20
CA ALA A 37 -3.40 42.20 19.33
C ALA A 37 -1.90 42.51 19.21
N VAL A 38 -1.04 41.69 19.79
CA VAL A 38 0.43 41.81 19.66
C VAL A 38 0.86 41.59 18.21
N HIS A 39 0.36 40.55 17.56
CA HIS A 39 0.65 40.25 16.15
C HIS A 39 0.27 41.43 15.25
N LYS A 40 -0.96 41.93 15.37
CA LYS A 40 -1.45 43.07 14.59
C LYS A 40 -0.68 44.37 14.88
N PHE A 41 -0.19 44.54 16.11
CA PHE A 41 0.65 45.67 16.49
C PHE A 41 2.03 45.61 15.81
N LEU A 42 2.62 44.41 15.72
CA LEU A 42 3.91 44.18 15.03
C LEU A 42 3.79 44.24 13.50
N GLU A 43 2.61 43.94 12.94
CA GLU A 43 2.32 44.11 11.51
C GLU A 43 2.11 45.58 11.08
N ASP A 44 1.91 46.51 12.01
CA ASP A 44 1.67 47.93 11.67
C ASP A 44 2.90 48.56 10.99
N ALA A 45 2.71 49.04 9.76
CA ALA A 45 3.76 49.63 8.92
C ALA A 45 4.52 50.79 9.60
N LYS A 46 3.91 51.50 10.56
CA LYS A 46 4.61 52.52 11.36
C LYS A 46 5.67 51.92 12.27
N VAL A 47 5.38 50.77 12.89
CA VAL A 47 6.31 50.02 13.77
C VAL A 47 7.45 49.41 12.95
N GLN A 48 7.17 48.98 11.71
CA GLN A 48 8.19 48.40 10.82
C GLN A 48 9.19 49.42 10.24
N SER A 49 8.83 50.70 10.15
CA SER A 49 9.66 51.73 9.48
C SER A 49 10.80 52.29 10.33
N LYS A 50 10.78 52.12 11.66
CA LYS A 50 11.82 52.62 12.58
C LYS A 50 12.01 51.67 13.76
N LYS A 51 13.05 50.83 13.68
CA LYS A 51 13.64 50.06 14.80
C LYS A 51 12.72 49.00 15.45
N GLU A 52 12.27 48.04 14.65
CA GLU A 52 11.47 46.88 15.06
C GLU A 52 12.10 46.08 16.23
N ASP A 53 13.43 45.86 16.21
CA ASP A 53 14.16 45.21 17.31
C ASP A 53 14.05 45.99 18.63
N THR A 54 14.00 47.32 18.58
CA THR A 54 13.89 48.14 19.80
C THR A 54 12.49 48.12 20.41
N VAL A 55 11.45 47.81 19.63
CA VAL A 55 10.08 47.72 20.14
C VAL A 55 9.88 46.41 20.90
N CYS A 56 10.33 45.29 20.34
CA CYS A 56 10.37 44.01 21.06
C CYS A 56 11.25 44.13 22.31
N GLU A 57 12.43 44.75 22.20
CA GLU A 57 13.32 44.96 23.35
C GLU A 57 12.69 45.87 24.43
N PHE A 58 11.95 46.91 24.03
CA PHE A 58 11.25 47.80 24.97
C PHE A 58 10.08 47.12 25.67
N LEU A 59 9.25 46.37 24.94
CA LEU A 59 8.17 45.56 25.52
C LEU A 59 8.72 44.50 26.48
N SER A 60 9.85 43.89 26.12
CA SER A 60 10.55 42.97 27.01
C SER A 60 11.04 43.65 28.29
N LYS A 61 11.68 44.82 28.18
CA LYS A 61 12.13 45.61 29.35
C LYS A 61 11.00 45.98 30.30
N ILE A 62 9.79 46.24 29.77
CA ILE A 62 8.59 46.51 30.57
C ILE A 62 8.11 45.25 31.30
N LEU A 63 8.03 44.11 30.62
CA LEU A 63 7.54 42.86 31.22
C LEU A 63 8.56 42.21 32.17
N ASP A 64 9.84 42.26 31.83
CA ASP A 64 10.92 41.71 32.66
C ASP A 64 11.26 42.65 33.83
N GLY A 65 10.93 43.94 33.71
CA GLY A 65 11.06 44.94 34.75
C GLY A 65 12.51 45.28 35.07
N ASN A 66 13.19 46.00 34.17
CA ASN A 66 14.52 46.61 34.36
C ASN A 66 15.52 45.77 35.21
N LEU A 67 15.49 44.45 35.08
CA LEU A 67 16.48 43.59 35.70
C LEU A 67 17.78 43.82 34.95
N ASP A 68 18.71 44.55 35.58
CA ASP A 68 20.13 44.60 35.23
C ASP A 68 20.68 43.17 35.35
N LEU A 69 20.42 42.36 34.33
CA LEU A 69 21.02 41.07 34.19
C LEU A 69 21.61 41.02 32.79
N SER A 70 22.93 40.90 32.78
CA SER A 70 23.80 40.54 31.66
C SER A 70 23.45 39.19 31.01
N ILE A 71 22.21 38.70 31.17
CA ILE A 71 21.69 37.49 30.55
C ILE A 71 21.15 37.91 29.19
N ALA A 72 21.86 37.53 28.12
CA ALA A 72 21.56 37.89 26.73
C ALA A 72 20.14 37.52 26.23
N PHE A 73 19.36 36.76 27.01
CA PHE A 73 18.00 36.32 26.71
C PHE A 73 17.09 36.51 27.92
N SER A 74 15.97 37.20 27.75
CA SER A 74 14.90 37.28 28.74
C SER A 74 13.65 36.52 28.24
N GLU A 75 12.82 36.05 29.16
CA GLU A 75 11.64 35.22 28.85
C GLU A 75 10.67 35.94 27.92
N SER A 76 10.36 37.21 28.23
CA SER A 76 9.46 37.99 27.39
C SER A 76 10.05 38.29 26.01
N LYS A 77 11.38 38.41 25.89
CA LYS A 77 12.06 38.61 24.59
C LYS A 77 11.95 37.38 23.70
N ILE A 78 12.15 36.18 24.26
CA ILE A 78 11.91 34.92 23.55
C ILE A 78 10.44 34.82 23.16
N TRP A 79 9.53 35.14 24.07
CA TRP A 79 8.10 35.06 23.81
C TRP A 79 7.66 36.02 22.68
N PHE A 80 8.00 37.30 22.74
CA PHE A 80 7.62 38.28 21.71
C PHE A 80 8.24 37.94 20.36
N ALA A 81 9.53 37.58 20.36
CA ALA A 81 10.21 37.25 19.12
C ALA A 81 9.71 35.92 18.51
N SER A 82 9.23 34.97 19.31
CA SER A 82 8.60 33.73 18.82
C SER A 82 7.23 33.94 18.16
N HIS A 83 6.54 35.05 18.45
CA HIS A 83 5.25 35.43 17.85
C HIS A 83 5.39 36.49 16.76
N HIS A 84 6.61 36.82 16.37
CA HIS A 84 6.87 37.88 15.42
C HIS A 84 6.37 37.49 14.02
N PRO A 85 5.70 38.38 13.25
CA PRO A 85 5.18 38.05 11.92
C PRO A 85 6.30 37.70 10.93
N LYS A 86 7.46 38.37 11.04
CA LYS A 86 8.63 38.11 10.18
C LYS A 86 9.42 36.86 10.58
N PRO A 87 9.61 35.87 9.68
CA PRO A 87 10.35 34.64 9.98
C PRO A 87 11.83 34.89 10.30
N GLU A 88 12.44 35.97 9.80
CA GLU A 88 13.85 36.28 10.08
C GLU A 88 14.09 36.60 11.56
N VAL A 89 13.14 37.29 12.19
CA VAL A 89 13.18 37.63 13.63
C VAL A 89 12.98 36.38 14.48
N ARG A 90 12.02 35.52 14.09
CA ARG A 90 11.82 34.22 14.73
C ARG A 90 13.09 33.38 14.65
N ARG A 91 13.64 33.19 13.45
CA ARG A 91 14.87 32.42 13.21
C ARG A 91 16.08 32.94 13.99
N ALA A 92 16.32 34.25 13.99
CA ALA A 92 17.45 34.86 14.69
C ALA A 92 17.41 34.61 16.20
N THR A 93 16.21 34.63 16.78
CA THR A 93 15.99 34.38 18.21
C THR A 93 16.45 32.99 18.61
N PHE A 94 16.06 31.96 17.86
CA PHE A 94 16.39 30.57 18.20
C PHE A 94 17.80 30.17 17.78
N SER A 95 18.36 30.81 16.74
CA SER A 95 19.76 30.62 16.35
C SER A 95 20.74 31.13 17.40
N GLY A 96 20.34 32.11 18.22
CA GLY A 96 21.14 32.65 19.32
C GLY A 96 20.98 31.89 20.65
N LEU A 97 20.01 30.97 20.76
CA LEU A 97 19.69 30.27 22.00
C LEU A 97 20.69 29.10 22.22
N ASN A 98 21.44 29.13 23.32
CA ASN A 98 22.38 28.05 23.66
C ASN A 98 22.01 27.32 24.97
N ARG A 99 22.57 26.12 25.17
CA ARG A 99 22.33 25.27 26.33
C ARG A 99 22.65 25.93 27.67
N SER A 100 23.74 26.70 27.75
CA SER A 100 24.09 27.44 28.97
C SER A 100 23.06 28.51 29.35
N ALA A 101 22.39 29.13 28.37
CA ALA A 101 21.30 30.08 28.62
C ALA A 101 20.06 29.36 29.14
N ILE A 102 19.71 28.21 28.54
CA ILE A 102 18.58 27.36 28.95
C ILE A 102 18.79 26.80 30.36
N LEU A 103 19.98 26.28 30.67
CA LEU A 103 20.31 25.73 31.98
C LEU A 103 20.33 26.80 33.08
N LYS A 104 20.82 28.00 32.79
CA LYS A 104 20.74 29.15 33.73
C LYS A 104 19.29 29.51 34.04
N MET A 105 18.41 29.50 33.05
CA MET A 105 16.98 29.78 33.25
C MET A 105 16.29 28.66 34.05
N LYS A 106 16.64 27.40 33.81
CA LYS A 106 16.16 26.23 34.59
C LYS A 106 16.50 26.32 36.07
N SER A 107 17.68 26.86 36.42
CA SER A 107 18.08 27.06 37.83
C SER A 107 17.37 28.22 38.55
N LEU A 108 16.78 29.15 37.79
CA LEU A 108 16.20 30.38 38.34
C LEU A 108 14.70 30.25 38.62
N ASP A 109 13.95 29.52 37.77
CA ASP A 109 12.49 29.37 37.90
C ASP A 109 11.95 28.24 37.01
N ALA A 110 11.12 27.34 37.56
CA ALA A 110 10.48 26.27 36.82
C ALA A 110 9.42 26.77 35.82
N GLN A 111 8.75 27.90 36.09
CA GLN A 111 7.76 28.50 35.18
C GLN A 111 8.42 29.05 33.90
N ARG A 112 9.63 29.59 33.99
CA ARG A 112 10.38 30.11 32.83
C ARG A 112 10.77 29.02 31.85
N LEU A 113 11.07 27.82 32.36
CA LEU A 113 11.37 26.68 31.50
C LEU A 113 10.15 26.23 30.69
N VAL A 114 8.95 26.34 31.27
CA VAL A 114 7.68 26.04 30.55
C VAL A 114 7.48 27.01 29.39
N ALA A 115 7.67 28.31 29.60
CA ALA A 115 7.52 29.31 28.54
C ALA A 115 8.52 29.09 27.38
N ILE A 116 9.75 28.68 27.68
CA ILE A 116 10.76 28.35 26.66
C ILE A 116 10.40 27.07 25.94
N LYS A 117 9.95 26.02 26.66
CA LYS A 117 9.45 24.79 26.06
C LYS A 117 8.34 25.09 25.06
N ASP A 118 7.34 25.88 25.47
CA ASP A 118 6.22 26.25 24.60
C ASP A 118 6.67 27.08 23.39
N ALA A 119 7.65 27.97 23.58
CA ALA A 119 8.21 28.76 22.50
C ALA A 119 8.97 27.89 21.48
N VAL A 120 9.82 26.97 21.95
CA VAL A 120 10.56 26.02 21.10
C VAL A 120 9.59 25.09 20.37
N LEU A 121 8.62 24.50 21.07
CA LEU A 121 7.60 23.65 20.46
C LEU A 121 6.84 24.38 19.36
N ARG A 122 6.39 25.61 19.61
CA ARG A 122 5.73 26.44 18.59
C ARG A 122 6.60 26.60 17.35
N GLN A 123 7.91 26.83 17.50
CA GLN A 123 8.79 26.99 16.35
C GLN A 123 9.06 25.69 15.59
N LEU A 124 8.99 24.52 16.25
CA LEU A 124 9.06 23.24 15.54
C LEU A 124 7.85 23.05 14.61
N HIS A 125 6.70 23.65 14.94
CA HIS A 125 5.50 23.68 14.10
C HIS A 125 5.40 24.94 13.21
N ASP A 126 6.47 25.74 13.06
CA ASP A 126 6.42 27.01 12.33
C ASP A 126 6.10 26.83 10.84
N ASP A 127 5.49 27.87 10.25
CA ASP A 127 5.17 27.90 8.83
C ASP A 127 6.42 27.91 7.92
N ASP A 128 7.51 28.53 8.38
CA ASP A 128 8.76 28.68 7.65
C ASP A 128 9.79 27.63 8.08
N LEU A 129 10.26 26.82 7.12
CA LEU A 129 11.24 25.76 7.39
C LEU A 129 12.61 26.27 7.89
N THR A 130 12.98 27.51 7.60
CA THR A 130 14.22 28.10 8.13
C THR A 130 14.11 28.39 9.62
N VAL A 131 12.90 28.67 10.11
CA VAL A 131 12.61 28.82 11.55
C VAL A 131 12.62 27.44 12.22
N VAL A 132 11.99 26.43 11.61
CA VAL A 132 12.04 25.04 12.09
C VAL A 132 13.49 24.55 12.19
N GLN A 133 14.33 24.81 11.18
CA GLN A 133 15.75 24.44 11.20
C GLN A 133 16.50 25.10 12.36
N ALA A 134 16.21 26.38 12.67
CA ALA A 134 16.82 27.07 13.80
C ALA A 134 16.37 26.46 15.14
N ALA A 135 15.09 26.11 15.27
CA ALA A 135 14.56 25.43 16.46
C ALA A 135 15.22 24.05 16.67
N LEU A 136 15.42 23.28 15.60
CA LEU A 136 16.14 22.00 15.64
C LEU A 136 17.62 22.15 16.00
N SER A 137 18.20 23.32 15.77
CA SER A 137 19.62 23.60 16.04
C SER A 137 19.85 24.13 17.47
N VAL A 138 18.79 24.26 18.29
CA VAL A 138 18.90 24.67 19.68
C VAL A 138 19.69 23.63 20.47
N ASP A 139 20.83 24.06 21.03
CA ASP A 139 21.66 23.20 21.87
C ASP A 139 20.92 22.83 23.16
N GLY A 140 20.81 21.52 23.44
CA GLY A 140 20.00 20.99 24.54
C GLY A 140 18.50 20.85 24.25
N LEU A 141 18.06 20.85 22.98
CA LEU A 141 16.65 20.66 22.59
C LEU A 141 15.97 19.48 23.29
N THR A 142 16.67 18.36 23.42
CA THR A 142 16.18 17.11 24.04
C THR A 142 16.03 17.21 25.56
N GLU A 143 16.63 18.22 26.19
CA GLU A 143 16.46 18.54 27.61
C GLU A 143 15.25 19.46 27.86
N VAL A 144 14.80 20.17 26.81
CA VAL A 144 13.70 21.15 26.85
C VAL A 144 12.38 20.50 26.43
N VAL A 145 12.41 19.71 25.36
CA VAL A 145 11.23 19.09 24.76
C VAL A 145 11.18 17.62 25.14
N GLY A 146 10.04 17.18 25.68
CA GLY A 146 9.84 15.79 26.06
C GLY A 146 9.73 14.85 24.84
N PRO A 147 9.99 13.54 24.99
CA PRO A 147 9.95 12.60 23.88
C PRO A 147 8.63 12.56 23.10
N SER A 148 7.49 12.61 23.79
CA SER A 148 6.16 12.62 23.17
C SER A 148 5.96 13.86 22.28
N ASP A 149 6.22 15.05 22.82
CA ASP A 149 6.05 16.30 22.09
C ASP A 149 7.02 16.39 20.89
N LEU A 150 8.24 15.86 21.05
CA LEU A 150 9.24 15.81 19.99
C LEU A 150 8.81 14.86 18.84
N LEU A 151 8.21 13.71 19.18
CA LEU A 151 7.71 12.75 18.21
C LEU A 151 6.51 13.31 17.42
N GLU A 152 5.61 14.02 18.09
CA GLU A 152 4.48 14.70 17.44
C GLU A 152 4.96 15.78 16.47
N ALA A 153 5.87 16.65 16.93
CA ALA A 153 6.49 17.67 16.10
C ALA A 153 7.23 17.06 14.89
N LEU A 154 7.95 15.94 15.08
CA LEU A 154 8.60 15.23 13.98
C LEU A 154 7.59 14.77 12.92
N ARG A 155 6.47 14.18 13.35
CA ARG A 155 5.42 13.69 12.43
C ARG A 155 4.86 14.81 11.57
N ASP A 156 4.58 15.96 12.17
CA ASP A 156 4.02 17.11 11.46
C ASP A 156 5.04 17.76 10.50
N VAL A 157 6.28 17.93 10.94
CA VAL A 157 7.35 18.48 10.10
C VAL A 157 7.65 17.55 8.92
N LEU A 158 7.68 16.23 9.11
CA LEU A 158 7.88 15.29 8.01
C LEU A 158 6.76 15.36 6.97
N LYS A 159 5.50 15.39 7.40
CA LYS A 159 4.35 15.55 6.49
C LYS A 159 4.47 16.85 5.69
N LYS A 160 4.85 17.93 6.36
CA LYS A 160 5.05 19.24 5.75
C LYS A 160 6.19 19.26 4.74
N CYS A 161 7.37 18.75 5.11
CA CYS A 161 8.52 18.62 4.21
C CYS A 161 8.16 17.82 2.95
N LEU A 162 7.40 16.73 3.10
CA LEU A 162 6.95 15.94 1.96
C LEU A 162 5.95 16.68 1.08
N SER A 163 5.02 17.44 1.66
CA SER A 163 4.10 18.28 0.88
C SER A 163 4.83 19.30 0.01
N PHE A 164 5.92 19.89 0.51
CA PHE A 164 6.75 20.81 -0.28
C PHE A 164 7.56 20.09 -1.38
N LEU A 165 7.98 18.85 -1.12
CA LEU A 165 8.70 18.04 -2.11
C LEU A 165 7.78 17.61 -3.26
N THR A 166 6.53 17.26 -2.98
CA THR A 166 5.55 16.87 -4.01
C THR A 166 5.04 18.06 -4.84
N LEU A 167 4.98 19.27 -4.25
CA LEU A 167 4.59 20.51 -4.95
C LEU A 167 5.67 21.06 -5.92
N GLY A 168 6.87 20.45 -5.98
CA GLY A 168 7.85 20.69 -7.04
C GLY A 168 8.59 22.02 -7.00
N SER A 169 8.50 22.80 -5.91
CA SER A 169 9.28 24.04 -5.78
C SER A 169 10.77 23.74 -5.53
N SER A 170 11.64 24.06 -6.50
CA SER A 170 13.07 23.72 -6.44
C SER A 170 13.79 24.38 -5.26
N LEU A 171 13.40 25.61 -4.89
CA LEU A 171 14.01 26.39 -3.81
C LEU A 171 13.80 25.76 -2.43
N ASN A 172 12.61 25.20 -2.17
CA ASN A 172 12.28 24.60 -0.87
C ASN A 172 12.65 23.12 -0.77
N SER A 173 12.97 22.46 -1.89
CA SER A 173 13.28 21.02 -1.91
C SER A 173 14.52 20.66 -1.08
N THR A 174 15.58 21.47 -1.16
CA THR A 174 16.83 21.25 -0.42
C THR A 174 16.61 21.44 1.07
N LEU A 175 16.00 22.57 1.45
CA LEU A 175 15.72 22.89 2.84
C LEU A 175 14.78 21.85 3.48
N SER A 176 13.73 21.43 2.77
CA SER A 176 12.81 20.38 3.25
C SER A 176 13.54 19.06 3.51
N CYS A 177 14.45 18.66 2.62
CA CYS A 177 15.28 17.47 2.83
C CYS A 177 16.18 17.61 4.05
N ASP A 178 16.84 18.75 4.20
CA ASP A 178 17.82 18.97 5.25
C ASP A 178 17.14 19.07 6.64
N VAL A 179 16.00 19.77 6.74
CA VAL A 179 15.16 19.82 7.95
C VAL A 179 14.68 18.43 8.35
N ALA A 180 14.09 17.67 7.42
CA ALA A 180 13.58 16.33 7.69
C ALA A 180 14.68 15.39 8.21
N VAL A 181 15.86 15.41 7.57
CA VAL A 181 17.01 14.58 7.96
C VAL A 181 17.59 15.02 9.30
N SER A 182 17.70 16.33 9.56
CA SER A 182 18.15 16.85 10.86
C SER A 182 17.21 16.42 11.99
N PHE A 183 15.90 16.51 11.78
CA PHE A 183 14.92 16.10 12.78
C PHE A 183 15.01 14.59 13.05
N LEU A 184 15.03 13.75 12.01
CA LEU A 184 15.18 12.30 12.17
C LEU A 184 16.45 11.94 12.96
N LYS A 185 17.59 12.59 12.68
CA LYS A 185 18.83 12.41 13.45
C LYS A 185 18.66 12.76 14.93
N ILE A 186 18.04 13.90 15.23
CA ILE A 186 17.78 14.33 16.60
C ILE A 186 16.89 13.31 17.30
N ALA A 187 15.80 12.88 16.67
CA ALA A 187 14.87 11.91 17.25
C ALA A 187 15.56 10.56 17.52
N MET A 188 16.36 10.05 16.58
CA MET A 188 17.15 8.82 16.76
C MET A 188 18.12 8.91 17.94
N LEU A 189 18.83 10.04 18.09
CA LEU A 189 19.72 10.28 19.23
C LEU A 189 18.95 10.42 20.54
N SER A 190 17.77 11.06 20.51
CA SER A 190 16.94 11.29 21.69
C SER A 190 16.33 10.00 22.23
N PHE A 191 15.98 9.07 21.34
CA PHE A 191 15.20 7.87 21.68
C PHE A 191 16.04 6.59 21.71
N HIS A 192 17.37 6.69 21.70
CA HIS A 192 18.27 5.53 21.57
C HIS A 192 18.02 4.43 22.62
N ASP A 193 17.62 4.79 23.84
CA ASP A 193 17.32 3.85 24.94
C ASP A 193 15.81 3.63 25.15
N GLN A 194 14.95 4.27 24.35
CA GLN A 194 13.50 4.20 24.49
C GLN A 194 12.87 3.45 23.31
N ILE A 195 12.77 2.13 23.44
CA ILE A 195 12.36 1.21 22.36
C ILE A 195 11.04 1.62 21.70
N ASP A 196 10.04 2.04 22.46
CA ASP A 196 8.73 2.43 21.92
C ASP A 196 8.81 3.65 21.00
N TYR A 197 9.57 4.68 21.38
CA TYR A 197 9.77 5.87 20.56
C TYR A 197 10.69 5.58 19.35
N LEU A 198 11.71 4.75 19.55
CA LEU A 198 12.59 4.30 18.46
C LEU A 198 11.81 3.53 17.39
N LYS A 199 10.86 2.70 17.80
CA LYS A 199 9.96 1.95 16.92
C LYS A 199 9.09 2.87 16.06
N GLU A 200 8.56 3.95 16.64
CA GLU A 200 7.78 4.95 15.89
C GLU A 200 8.66 5.76 14.91
N VAL A 201 9.90 6.11 15.29
CA VAL A 201 10.86 6.72 14.35
C VAL A 201 11.23 5.75 13.23
N ALA A 202 11.44 4.47 13.53
CA ALA A 202 11.68 3.43 12.53
C ALA A 202 10.51 3.30 11.54
N SER A 203 9.25 3.42 12.00
CA SER A 203 8.07 3.45 11.13
C SER A 203 8.08 4.63 10.15
N MET A 204 8.50 5.82 10.62
CA MET A 204 8.63 6.99 9.76
C MET A 204 9.76 6.82 8.73
N ILE A 205 10.91 6.26 9.16
CA ILE A 205 12.03 5.93 8.28
C ILE A 205 11.59 4.92 7.21
N PHE A 206 10.93 3.82 7.61
CA PHE A 206 10.43 2.79 6.69
C PHE A 206 9.61 3.40 5.55
N SER A 207 8.74 4.34 5.89
CA SER A 207 7.84 4.98 4.92
C SER A 207 8.53 5.87 3.88
N LEU A 208 9.77 6.26 4.17
CA LEU A 208 10.62 7.12 3.34
C LEU A 208 11.72 6.33 2.59
N LEU A 209 11.88 5.02 2.86
CA LEU A 209 12.92 4.19 2.26
C LEU A 209 12.73 3.98 0.75
N LEU A 210 11.48 3.90 0.29
CA LEU A 210 11.20 3.75 -1.14
C LEU A 210 11.58 5.04 -1.88
N ILE A 211 12.56 4.95 -2.77
CA ILE A 211 13.06 6.09 -3.53
C ILE A 211 12.09 6.39 -4.67
N LEU A 212 11.35 7.49 -4.54
CA LEU A 212 10.45 8.01 -5.57
C LEU A 212 11.07 9.24 -6.27
N PRO A 213 10.60 9.62 -7.47
CA PRO A 213 11.10 10.79 -8.19
C PRO A 213 11.10 12.08 -7.36
N GLU A 214 10.02 12.31 -6.60
CA GLU A 214 9.75 13.51 -5.81
C GLU A 214 10.59 13.54 -4.53
N THR A 215 10.83 12.38 -3.92
CA THR A 215 11.52 12.23 -2.63
C THR A 215 12.95 11.73 -2.75
N HIS A 216 13.47 11.56 -3.97
CA HIS A 216 14.74 10.87 -4.25
C HIS A 216 15.89 11.26 -3.32
N ARG A 217 16.12 12.57 -3.13
CA ARG A 217 17.20 13.07 -2.27
C ARG A 217 16.98 12.77 -0.79
N LEU A 218 15.74 12.91 -0.32
CA LEU A 218 15.37 12.60 1.06
C LEU A 218 15.53 11.10 1.31
N SER A 219 14.96 10.27 0.45
CA SER A 219 14.98 8.80 0.58
C SER A 219 16.41 8.24 0.62
N LEU A 220 17.34 8.77 -0.18
CA LEU A 220 18.75 8.37 -0.11
C LEU A 220 19.41 8.72 1.24
N LYS A 221 19.18 9.92 1.76
CA LYS A 221 19.70 10.31 3.09
C LYS A 221 19.04 9.50 4.21
N VAL A 222 17.76 9.18 4.08
CA VAL A 222 17.02 8.34 5.03
C VAL A 222 17.51 6.89 4.99
N LEU A 223 17.86 6.36 3.81
CA LEU A 223 18.48 5.04 3.70
C LEU A 223 19.79 4.97 4.47
N ASP A 224 20.63 6.02 4.41
CA ASP A 224 21.85 6.06 5.21
C ASP A 224 21.57 6.17 6.71
N LEU A 225 20.52 6.89 7.13
CA LEU A 225 20.07 6.89 8.53
C LEU A 225 19.57 5.51 8.98
N ALA A 226 18.81 4.81 8.14
CA ALA A 226 18.27 3.49 8.43
C ALA A 226 19.37 2.44 8.68
N LYS A 227 20.57 2.61 8.11
CA LYS A 227 21.73 1.75 8.40
C LYS A 227 22.32 1.97 9.79
N THR A 228 22.07 3.14 10.39
CA THR A 228 22.65 3.54 11.68
C THR A 228 21.71 3.35 12.86
N ILE A 229 20.39 3.26 12.62
CA ILE A 229 19.41 3.05 13.68
C ILE A 229 19.49 1.61 14.20
N LYS A 230 19.44 1.44 15.53
CA LYS A 230 19.45 0.13 16.18
C LYS A 230 18.07 -0.55 16.14
N TRP A 231 17.50 -0.70 14.95
CA TRP A 231 16.24 -1.40 14.74
C TRP A 231 16.49 -2.73 14.01
N PRO A 232 16.11 -3.89 14.57
CA PRO A 232 16.42 -5.21 14.00
C PRO A 232 16.06 -5.35 12.51
N PHE A 233 14.88 -4.86 12.13
CA PHE A 233 14.39 -4.95 10.76
C PHE A 233 15.26 -4.23 9.70
N PHE A 234 16.14 -3.33 10.11
CA PHE A 234 17.01 -2.58 9.19
C PHE A 234 18.46 -3.05 9.18
N GLN A 235 18.82 -4.08 9.96
CA GLN A 235 20.22 -4.54 10.06
C GLN A 235 20.81 -4.96 8.71
N THR A 236 20.01 -5.61 7.87
CA THR A 236 20.43 -6.07 6.53
C THR A 236 20.63 -4.90 5.54
N LEU A 237 20.06 -3.72 5.80
CA LEU A 237 20.26 -2.54 4.96
C LEU A 237 21.68 -2.00 5.01
N ALA A 238 22.48 -2.34 6.04
CA ALA A 238 23.90 -1.99 6.08
C ALA A 238 24.68 -2.56 4.89
N ALA A 239 24.24 -3.72 4.35
CA ALA A 239 24.79 -4.33 3.14
C ALA A 239 24.25 -3.69 1.84
N ALA A 240 23.21 -2.86 1.92
CA ALA A 240 22.71 -2.06 0.81
C ALA A 240 23.58 -0.81 0.62
N SER A 241 24.82 -0.97 0.16
CA SER A 241 25.66 0.19 -0.14
C SER A 241 25.05 0.98 -1.30
N GLY A 242 24.97 2.30 -1.12
CA GLY A 242 24.71 3.25 -2.21
C GLY A 242 25.93 3.47 -3.10
N GLU A 243 27.07 2.86 -2.77
CA GLU A 243 28.33 3.03 -3.51
C GLU A 243 28.31 2.34 -4.89
N GLU A 244 27.44 1.34 -5.09
CA GLU A 244 27.20 0.78 -6.44
C GLU A 244 26.42 1.72 -7.38
N VAL A 245 25.80 2.79 -6.85
CA VAL A 245 25.24 3.87 -7.68
C VAL A 245 26.34 4.68 -8.35
N ILE A 246 27.57 4.63 -7.80
CA ILE A 246 28.75 5.27 -8.38
C ILE A 246 29.52 4.28 -9.26
N GLU A 247 29.53 2.98 -8.97
CA GLU A 247 30.24 1.98 -9.80
C GLU A 247 29.54 1.64 -11.13
N PHE A 248 28.22 1.83 -11.27
CA PHE A 248 27.57 1.66 -12.58
C PHE A 248 27.92 2.76 -13.60
N ARG A 249 28.62 3.83 -13.18
CA ARG A 249 29.28 4.74 -14.13
C ARG A 249 30.41 4.05 -14.91
N ASN A 250 30.91 2.91 -14.43
CA ASN A 250 32.05 2.20 -14.98
C ASN A 250 31.72 0.85 -15.65
N TRP A 251 30.46 0.38 -15.65
CA TRP A 251 30.04 -0.80 -16.42
C TRP A 251 29.75 -0.46 -17.90
N ASN A 252 30.73 0.18 -18.54
CA ASN A 252 30.90 0.08 -19.98
C ASN A 252 32.06 -0.88 -20.21
N ASN A 253 31.75 -2.10 -20.65
CA ASN A 253 32.42 -2.80 -21.75
C ASN A 253 32.45 -4.34 -21.59
N LEU A 254 32.18 -5.01 -22.72
CA LEU A 254 32.48 -6.41 -23.04
C LEU A 254 31.65 -7.51 -22.34
N SER A 255 30.38 -7.67 -22.73
CA SER A 255 29.81 -9.03 -22.95
C SER A 255 28.51 -9.02 -23.76
N LEU A 256 27.88 -7.87 -23.92
CA LEU A 256 26.60 -7.73 -24.64
C LEU A 256 26.76 -7.36 -26.14
N MET A 257 27.99 -7.29 -26.67
CA MET A 257 28.26 -6.87 -28.06
C MET A 257 28.08 -8.00 -29.08
N ALA A 258 28.27 -9.27 -28.70
CA ALA A 258 28.35 -10.37 -29.67
C ALA A 258 26.98 -10.75 -30.28
N CYS A 259 25.89 -10.70 -29.50
CA CYS A 259 24.56 -11.03 -30.00
C CYS A 259 23.78 -9.81 -30.53
N LYS A 260 24.22 -8.59 -30.20
CA LYS A 260 23.54 -7.34 -30.59
C LYS A 260 23.98 -6.78 -31.95
N GLY A 261 25.17 -7.13 -32.45
CA GLY A 261 25.73 -6.56 -33.68
C GLY A 261 24.93 -6.84 -34.96
N LEU A 262 24.26 -8.00 -35.05
CA LEU A 262 23.50 -8.39 -36.24
C LEU A 262 22.15 -7.65 -36.37
N ILE A 263 21.43 -7.48 -35.25
CA ILE A 263 20.14 -6.77 -35.22
C ILE A 263 20.33 -5.26 -35.41
N ILE A 264 21.43 -4.71 -34.89
CA ILE A 264 21.80 -3.30 -35.05
C ILE A 264 22.09 -2.95 -36.52
N TYR A 265 22.72 -3.86 -37.28
CA TYR A 265 23.04 -3.65 -38.69
C TYR A 265 21.78 -3.64 -39.57
N GLU A 266 20.83 -4.55 -39.31
CA GLU A 266 19.57 -4.63 -40.08
C GLU A 266 18.64 -3.44 -39.82
N ILE A 267 18.53 -2.96 -38.57
CA ILE A 267 17.67 -1.81 -38.23
C ILE A 267 18.29 -0.49 -38.70
N ALA A 268 19.62 -0.33 -38.62
CA ALA A 268 20.31 0.87 -39.13
C ALA A 268 20.19 1.01 -40.66
N MET A 269 20.24 -0.11 -41.38
CA MET A 269 19.99 -0.18 -42.83
C MET A 269 18.54 0.20 -43.19
N TYR A 270 17.56 -0.21 -42.38
CA TYR A 270 16.14 0.03 -42.66
C TYR A 270 15.71 1.50 -42.47
N PHE A 271 16.38 2.24 -41.59
CA PHE A 271 16.03 3.64 -41.26
C PHE A 271 17.04 4.69 -41.76
N GLY A 272 18.12 4.29 -42.44
CA GLY A 272 19.13 5.23 -42.96
C GLY A 272 19.87 6.03 -41.87
N LEU A 273 19.87 5.53 -40.63
CA LEU A 273 20.47 6.20 -39.48
C LEU A 273 21.96 5.81 -39.37
N GLY A 274 22.83 6.82 -39.21
CA GLY A 274 24.25 6.56 -38.97
C GLY A 274 24.47 5.67 -37.74
N GLY A 275 25.39 4.70 -37.83
CA GLY A 275 25.54 3.61 -36.86
C GLY A 275 25.68 4.02 -35.38
N SER A 276 26.21 5.22 -35.09
CA SER A 276 26.32 5.77 -33.74
C SER A 276 24.95 6.11 -33.11
N ILE A 277 23.99 6.58 -33.92
CA ILE A 277 22.65 6.96 -33.46
C ILE A 277 21.77 5.70 -33.27
N ALA A 278 21.92 4.71 -34.15
CA ALA A 278 21.19 3.45 -34.06
C ALA A 278 21.51 2.66 -32.77
N VAL A 279 22.79 2.61 -32.38
CA VAL A 279 23.24 1.95 -31.13
C VAL A 279 22.61 2.63 -29.90
N LYS A 280 22.59 3.97 -29.87
CA LYS A 280 22.02 4.74 -28.75
C LYS A 280 20.49 4.60 -28.63
N ILE A 281 19.78 4.59 -29.76
CA ILE A 281 18.33 4.39 -29.78
C ILE A 281 17.96 2.96 -29.34
N LEU A 282 18.76 1.93 -29.70
CA LEU A 282 18.52 0.54 -29.29
C LEU A 282 18.77 0.29 -27.80
N GLU A 283 19.78 0.93 -27.19
CA GLU A 283 19.98 0.84 -25.73
C GLU A 283 18.79 1.36 -24.94
N VAL A 284 18.11 2.38 -25.48
CA VAL A 284 16.93 2.98 -24.89
C VAL A 284 15.69 2.10 -25.11
N LEU A 285 15.47 1.54 -26.30
CA LEU A 285 14.28 0.76 -26.63
C LEU A 285 14.09 -0.52 -25.79
N CYS A 286 15.16 -1.15 -25.30
CA CYS A 286 15.06 -2.37 -24.48
C CYS A 286 14.43 -2.18 -23.10
N VAL A 287 14.23 -0.93 -22.63
CA VAL A 287 13.76 -0.61 -21.28
C VAL A 287 12.34 0.01 -21.29
N LEU A 288 11.74 0.19 -22.47
CA LEU A 288 10.55 1.04 -22.62
C LEU A 288 9.27 0.25 -22.80
N ASN A 289 8.19 0.81 -22.26
CA ASN A 289 6.84 0.34 -22.59
C ASN A 289 6.34 0.95 -23.92
N ASN A 290 5.26 0.39 -24.46
CA ASN A 290 4.68 0.82 -25.75
C ASN A 290 4.36 2.32 -25.80
N SER A 291 3.95 2.95 -24.69
CA SER A 291 3.65 4.39 -24.65
C SER A 291 4.90 5.28 -24.74
N GLU A 292 6.03 4.79 -24.24
CA GLU A 292 7.32 5.49 -24.24
C GLU A 292 8.02 5.35 -25.60
N ILE A 293 7.84 4.21 -26.26
CA ILE A 293 8.26 3.99 -27.65
C ILE A 293 7.58 5.00 -28.58
N VAL A 294 6.27 5.23 -28.40
CA VAL A 294 5.51 6.22 -29.18
C VAL A 294 5.99 7.66 -28.91
N LYS A 295 6.37 7.99 -27.66
CA LYS A 295 6.94 9.31 -27.33
C LYS A 295 8.31 9.53 -27.96
N LEU A 296 9.18 8.52 -27.96
CA LEU A 296 10.46 8.57 -28.67
C LEU A 296 10.29 8.65 -30.17
N GLN A 297 9.36 7.89 -30.76
CA GLN A 297 9.05 7.98 -32.19
C GLN A 297 8.60 9.39 -32.58
N LYS A 298 7.80 10.07 -31.73
CA LYS A 298 7.44 11.48 -31.94
C LYS A 298 8.63 12.44 -31.85
N LEU A 299 9.60 12.18 -30.97
CA LEU A 299 10.83 12.97 -30.87
C LEU A 299 11.79 12.74 -32.05
N LEU A 300 11.75 11.56 -32.65
CA LEU A 300 12.60 11.15 -33.78
C LEU A 300 12.01 11.47 -35.16
N SER A 301 10.71 11.80 -35.26
CA SER A 301 10.00 12.04 -36.53
C SER A 301 9.96 13.51 -36.98
N GLY A 302 10.59 14.43 -36.24
CA GLY A 302 10.77 15.82 -36.67
C GLY A 302 11.80 15.98 -37.79
N SER A 303 11.69 17.03 -38.61
CA SER A 303 12.60 17.34 -39.73
C SER A 303 14.07 17.57 -39.33
N SER A 304 14.35 17.67 -38.03
CA SER A 304 15.68 17.57 -37.42
C SER A 304 15.54 16.86 -36.08
N VAL A 305 16.30 15.78 -35.85
CA VAL A 305 16.35 15.10 -34.55
C VAL A 305 16.87 16.07 -33.49
N ASP A 306 16.06 16.41 -32.49
CA ASP A 306 16.49 17.20 -31.33
C ASP A 306 17.36 16.33 -30.42
N VAL A 307 18.66 16.33 -30.70
CA VAL A 307 19.68 15.55 -29.98
C VAL A 307 19.72 15.89 -28.49
N GLU A 308 19.39 17.13 -28.10
CA GLU A 308 19.33 17.50 -26.69
C GLU A 308 18.09 16.94 -26.00
N ALA A 309 16.93 16.92 -26.66
CA ALA A 309 15.72 16.28 -26.13
C ALA A 309 15.90 14.77 -25.97
N VAL A 310 16.55 14.12 -26.93
CA VAL A 310 16.93 12.70 -26.85
C VAL A 310 17.90 12.46 -25.69
N GLY A 311 18.96 13.28 -25.56
CA GLY A 311 19.91 13.18 -24.44
C GLY A 311 19.28 13.45 -23.07
N ARG A 312 18.29 14.34 -22.96
CA ARG A 312 17.50 14.55 -21.73
C ARG A 312 16.64 13.33 -21.40
N PHE A 313 16.03 12.72 -22.41
CA PHE A 313 15.22 11.50 -22.26
C PHE A 313 16.08 10.30 -21.81
N GLU A 314 17.25 10.11 -22.44
CA GLU A 314 18.26 9.10 -22.06
C GLU A 314 18.67 9.22 -20.60
N LYS A 315 19.06 10.43 -20.16
CA LYS A 315 19.44 10.69 -18.76
C LYS A 315 18.30 10.40 -17.78
N LYS A 316 17.06 10.71 -18.17
CA LYS A 316 15.86 10.43 -17.36
C LYS A 316 15.62 8.93 -17.21
N MET A 317 15.79 8.16 -18.29
CA MET A 317 15.62 6.70 -18.28
C MET A 317 16.74 5.98 -17.54
N GLN A 318 18.00 6.42 -17.72
CA GLN A 318 19.13 5.90 -16.93
C GLN A 318 18.89 6.12 -15.43
N LYS A 319 18.45 7.32 -15.03
CA LYS A 319 18.11 7.63 -13.63
C LYS A 319 17.00 6.70 -13.11
N ARG A 320 15.96 6.44 -13.89
CA ARG A 320 14.88 5.50 -13.53
C ARG A 320 15.41 4.09 -13.28
N GLY A 321 16.19 3.54 -14.21
CA GLY A 321 16.77 2.20 -14.07
C GLY A 321 17.71 2.07 -12.87
N THR A 322 18.52 3.09 -12.60
CA THR A 322 19.38 3.13 -11.40
C THR A 322 18.55 3.13 -10.11
N VAL A 323 17.52 3.96 -10.02
CA VAL A 323 16.69 4.05 -8.81
C VAL A 323 15.88 2.77 -8.59
N SER A 324 15.30 2.19 -9.64
CA SER A 324 14.60 0.90 -9.58
C SER A 324 15.53 -0.21 -9.07
N THR A 325 16.78 -0.23 -9.51
CA THR A 325 17.79 -1.20 -9.04
C THR A 325 18.11 -1.02 -7.54
N VAL A 326 18.27 0.23 -7.07
CA VAL A 326 18.48 0.51 -5.64
C VAL A 326 17.27 0.11 -4.81
N ASN A 327 16.06 0.48 -5.26
CA ASN A 327 14.83 0.08 -4.59
C ASN A 327 14.67 -1.44 -4.54
N MET A 328 15.05 -2.16 -5.61
CA MET A 328 15.00 -3.61 -5.62
C MET A 328 15.96 -4.22 -4.60
N LYS A 329 17.15 -3.62 -4.40
CA LYS A 329 18.06 -4.03 -3.32
C LYS A 329 17.43 -3.81 -1.94
N ILE A 330 16.84 -2.64 -1.71
CA ILE A 330 16.12 -2.34 -0.45
C ILE A 330 15.03 -3.38 -0.21
N VAL A 331 14.16 -3.62 -1.21
CA VAL A 331 13.11 -4.64 -1.15
C VAL A 331 13.69 -6.01 -0.82
N ARG A 332 14.75 -6.44 -1.50
CA ARG A 332 15.41 -7.74 -1.23
C ARG A 332 15.90 -7.85 0.21
N PHE A 333 16.67 -6.89 0.72
CA PHE A 333 17.21 -6.93 2.08
C PHE A 333 16.13 -6.89 3.16
N LEU A 334 15.09 -6.08 2.97
CA LEU A 334 13.94 -6.05 3.89
C LEU A 334 13.14 -7.36 3.83
N SER A 335 13.06 -7.99 2.66
CA SER A 335 12.37 -9.28 2.49
C SER A 335 13.13 -10.44 3.16
N GLU A 336 14.46 -10.43 3.08
CA GLU A 336 15.35 -11.37 3.79
C GLU A 336 15.13 -11.28 5.29
N GLU A 337 15.12 -10.06 5.84
CA GLU A 337 14.88 -9.82 7.27
C GLU A 337 13.45 -10.17 7.68
N PHE A 338 12.45 -9.79 6.87
CA PHE A 338 11.05 -10.14 7.12
C PHE A 338 10.83 -11.66 7.21
N LEU A 339 11.49 -12.44 6.35
CA LEU A 339 11.40 -13.91 6.34
C LEU A 339 12.02 -14.57 7.58
N MET A 340 12.76 -13.84 8.41
CA MET A 340 13.26 -14.37 9.68
C MET A 340 12.14 -14.48 10.70
N GLN A 341 11.28 -13.46 10.81
CA GLN A 341 10.18 -13.39 11.78
C GLN A 341 8.94 -12.66 11.22
N PRO A 342 8.19 -13.27 10.27
CA PRO A 342 7.06 -12.60 9.62
C PRO A 342 5.96 -12.16 10.60
N THR A 343 5.65 -12.99 11.60
CA THR A 343 4.60 -12.75 12.60
C THR A 343 4.94 -11.60 13.55
N GLU A 344 6.23 -11.36 13.82
CA GLU A 344 6.69 -10.28 14.69
C GLU A 344 6.71 -8.93 13.97
N TYR A 345 7.20 -8.91 12.73
CA TYR A 345 7.38 -7.68 11.97
C TYR A 345 6.09 -7.17 11.32
N LEU A 346 5.17 -8.05 10.90
CA LEU A 346 3.99 -7.66 10.13
C LEU A 346 3.05 -6.66 10.84
N PRO A 347 2.73 -6.79 12.15
CA PRO A 347 1.91 -5.81 12.84
C PRO A 347 2.54 -4.41 12.85
N TRP A 348 3.85 -4.33 13.04
CA TRP A 348 4.59 -3.07 12.99
C TRP A 348 4.64 -2.48 11.58
N LEU A 349 4.88 -3.30 10.56
CA LEU A 349 4.87 -2.87 9.16
C LEU A 349 3.50 -2.33 8.73
N THR A 350 2.43 -3.02 9.12
CA THR A 350 1.05 -2.62 8.80
C THR A 350 0.72 -1.27 9.43
N ARG A 351 1.05 -1.07 10.71
CA ARG A 351 0.90 0.23 11.40
C ARG A 351 1.76 1.33 10.78
N SER A 352 2.96 0.98 10.30
CA SER A 352 3.86 1.93 9.66
C SER A 352 3.28 2.51 8.36
N CYS A 353 2.40 1.76 7.70
CA CYS A 353 1.78 2.13 6.43
C CYS A 353 0.71 3.22 6.53
N ASP A 354 0.27 3.59 7.73
CA ASP A 354 -0.71 4.66 7.92
C ASP A 354 -0.09 6.07 7.76
N ASN A 355 1.24 6.16 7.78
CA ASN A 355 1.93 7.44 7.72
C ASN A 355 1.98 8.03 6.31
N PHE A 356 2.25 7.20 5.29
CA PHE A 356 2.44 7.65 3.91
C PHE A 356 1.93 6.64 2.87
N LYS A 357 1.55 7.10 1.68
CA LYS A 357 1.11 6.20 0.59
C LYS A 357 2.22 5.27 0.10
N SER A 358 3.46 5.77 0.03
CA SER A 358 4.66 5.04 -0.39
C SER A 358 5.01 3.86 0.52
N SER A 359 4.68 3.91 1.82
CA SER A 359 4.91 2.79 2.74
C SER A 359 4.11 1.56 2.36
N LYS A 360 2.86 1.72 1.89
CA LYS A 360 2.04 0.59 1.43
C LYS A 360 2.68 -0.09 0.22
N THR A 361 3.20 0.71 -0.72
CA THR A 361 3.94 0.20 -1.88
C THR A 361 5.14 -0.62 -1.45
N LEU A 362 5.97 -0.09 -0.55
CA LEU A 362 7.15 -0.80 -0.06
C LEU A 362 6.76 -2.10 0.65
N LEU A 363 5.74 -2.07 1.52
CA LEU A 363 5.22 -3.27 2.19
C LEU A 363 4.80 -4.32 1.16
N PHE A 364 3.97 -3.97 0.17
CA PHE A 364 3.52 -4.93 -0.82
C PHE A 364 4.67 -5.50 -1.66
N LEU A 365 5.68 -4.70 -2.02
CA LEU A 365 6.87 -5.18 -2.71
C LEU A 365 7.71 -6.14 -1.83
N VAL A 366 7.84 -5.84 -0.53
CA VAL A 366 8.50 -6.73 0.44
C VAL A 366 7.75 -8.05 0.54
N LEU A 367 6.42 -8.02 0.73
CA LEU A 367 5.61 -9.24 0.76
C LEU A 367 5.76 -10.05 -0.53
N MET A 368 5.71 -9.39 -1.69
CA MET A 368 5.79 -10.03 -3.01
C MET A 368 7.13 -10.73 -3.22
N GLN A 369 8.20 -10.06 -2.83
CA GLN A 369 9.55 -10.62 -2.89
C GLN A 369 9.73 -11.75 -1.86
N SER A 370 9.23 -11.58 -0.63
CA SER A 370 9.27 -12.63 0.40
C SER A 370 8.53 -13.89 -0.04
N PHE A 371 7.35 -13.78 -0.65
CA PHE A 371 6.64 -14.95 -1.20
C PHE A 371 7.48 -15.65 -2.27
N SER A 372 8.02 -14.87 -3.22
CA SER A 372 8.88 -15.41 -4.29
C SER A 372 10.12 -16.14 -3.74
N MET A 373 10.70 -15.65 -2.64
CA MET A 373 11.85 -16.28 -1.96
C MET A 373 11.44 -17.49 -1.09
N SER A 374 10.23 -17.50 -0.56
CA SER A 374 9.75 -18.52 0.38
C SER A 374 9.40 -19.85 -0.28
N ILE A 375 9.09 -19.85 -1.58
CA ILE A 375 8.78 -21.05 -2.37
C ILE A 375 9.89 -22.10 -2.23
N ASN A 376 11.16 -21.69 -2.19
CA ASN A 376 12.27 -22.65 -2.13
C ASN A 376 12.73 -23.00 -0.69
N ASN A 377 12.19 -22.33 0.33
CA ASN A 377 12.76 -22.33 1.68
C ASN A 377 11.84 -22.94 2.77
N GLY A 378 10.71 -23.54 2.38
CA GLY A 378 9.77 -24.21 3.31
C GLY A 378 9.03 -23.28 4.29
N LYS A 379 9.28 -21.96 4.25
CA LYS A 379 8.67 -20.95 5.13
C LYS A 379 7.34 -20.39 4.61
N PHE A 380 6.84 -20.92 3.49
CA PHE A 380 5.66 -20.39 2.81
C PHE A 380 4.42 -20.35 3.72
N LEU A 381 4.14 -21.43 4.47
CA LEU A 381 2.95 -21.48 5.35
C LEU A 381 2.98 -20.42 6.45
N VAL A 382 4.12 -20.24 7.11
CA VAL A 382 4.28 -19.21 8.16
C VAL A 382 4.04 -17.81 7.59
N LEU A 383 4.55 -17.58 6.36
CA LEU A 383 4.35 -16.34 5.65
C LEU A 383 2.89 -16.14 5.25
N PHE A 384 2.24 -17.19 4.74
CA PHE A 384 0.82 -17.18 4.37
C PHE A 384 -0.06 -16.85 5.58
N ASP A 385 0.10 -17.58 6.68
CA ASP A 385 -0.72 -17.41 7.90
C ASP A 385 -0.57 -16.01 8.48
N ALA A 386 0.64 -15.44 8.45
CA ALA A 386 0.86 -14.07 8.89
C ALA A 386 0.21 -13.06 7.93
N CYS A 387 0.46 -13.18 6.63
CA CYS A 387 0.17 -12.12 5.66
C CYS A 387 -1.26 -12.15 5.10
N PHE A 388 -1.88 -13.32 4.98
CA PHE A 388 -3.19 -13.48 4.33
C PHE A 388 -4.29 -12.63 4.98
N PRO A 389 -4.43 -12.55 6.32
CA PRO A 389 -5.43 -11.68 6.96
C PRO A 389 -5.22 -10.19 6.64
N VAL A 390 -3.97 -9.73 6.60
CA VAL A 390 -3.64 -8.34 6.29
C VAL A 390 -3.91 -8.04 4.82
N LEU A 391 -3.50 -8.92 3.91
CA LEU A 391 -3.76 -8.78 2.48
C LEU A 391 -5.26 -8.78 2.16
N LYS A 392 -6.02 -9.67 2.82
CA LYS A 392 -7.48 -9.73 2.71
C LYS A 392 -8.13 -8.41 3.15
N SER A 393 -7.72 -7.87 4.29
CA SER A 393 -8.23 -6.56 4.76
C SER A 393 -7.90 -5.43 3.79
N GLN A 394 -6.68 -5.38 3.25
CA GLN A 394 -6.33 -4.37 2.24
C GLN A 394 -7.16 -4.53 0.96
N TRP A 395 -7.39 -5.76 0.52
CA TRP A 395 -8.20 -6.06 -0.65
C TRP A 395 -9.65 -5.58 -0.53
N GLU A 396 -10.29 -5.88 0.60
CA GLU A 396 -11.65 -5.45 0.89
C GLU A 396 -11.76 -3.92 0.94
N ALA A 397 -10.76 -3.24 1.54
CA ALA A 397 -10.68 -1.78 1.53
C ALA A 397 -10.59 -1.23 0.10
N PHE A 398 -9.78 -1.82 -0.78
CA PHE A 398 -9.72 -1.45 -2.19
C PHE A 398 -11.04 -1.70 -2.93
N GLY A 399 -11.64 -2.88 -2.73
CA GLY A 399 -12.90 -3.28 -3.38
C GLY A 399 -14.06 -2.34 -3.06
N SER A 400 -14.12 -1.80 -1.84
CA SER A 400 -15.15 -0.84 -1.42
C SER A 400 -15.04 0.54 -2.09
N THR A 401 -13.82 0.93 -2.49
CA THR A 401 -13.54 2.26 -3.05
C THR A 401 -13.76 2.31 -4.57
N LEU A 402 -13.70 1.17 -5.24
CA LEU A 402 -13.40 1.09 -6.67
C LEU A 402 -14.59 0.66 -7.55
N GLY A 403 -15.83 1.06 -7.22
CA GLY A 403 -17.04 0.69 -7.95
C GLY A 403 -16.81 0.41 -9.45
N ASN A 404 -16.88 -0.86 -9.84
CA ASN A 404 -16.78 -1.41 -11.20
C ASN A 404 -15.58 -1.05 -12.10
N SER A 405 -14.55 -0.29 -11.67
CA SER A 405 -13.44 0.14 -12.58
C SER A 405 -12.29 -0.89 -12.72
N LEU A 406 -12.66 -2.14 -13.00
CA LEU A 406 -11.72 -3.26 -13.16
C LEU A 406 -11.16 -3.42 -14.57
N HIS A 407 -11.72 -2.71 -15.55
CA HIS A 407 -11.37 -2.83 -16.98
C HIS A 407 -9.92 -2.46 -17.34
N GLU A 408 -9.07 -2.06 -16.38
CA GLU A 408 -7.70 -1.60 -16.61
C GLU A 408 -6.59 -2.58 -16.18
N PHE A 409 -6.90 -3.74 -15.59
CA PHE A 409 -5.85 -4.70 -15.21
C PHE A 409 -5.33 -5.47 -16.44
N ASN A 410 -4.03 -5.38 -16.71
CA ASN A 410 -3.37 -6.16 -17.77
C ASN A 410 -2.91 -7.51 -17.20
N GLU A 411 -3.44 -8.62 -17.73
CA GLU A 411 -3.07 -9.99 -17.32
C GLU A 411 -1.57 -10.27 -17.42
N GLU A 412 -0.84 -9.63 -18.35
CA GLU A 412 0.63 -9.76 -18.45
C GLU A 412 1.36 -9.29 -17.18
N MET A 413 0.71 -8.48 -16.34
CA MET A 413 1.29 -8.02 -15.06
C MET A 413 1.40 -9.15 -14.03
N LEU A 414 0.66 -10.24 -14.19
CA LEU A 414 0.73 -11.40 -13.30
C LEU A 414 2.14 -12.02 -13.28
N ASP A 415 2.85 -11.96 -14.41
CA ASP A 415 4.23 -12.44 -14.58
C ASP A 415 5.29 -11.39 -14.20
N TRP A 416 4.89 -10.24 -13.66
CA TRP A 416 5.84 -9.19 -13.32
C TRP A 416 6.54 -9.44 -12.00
N ASP A 417 7.86 -9.22 -11.99
CA ASP A 417 8.67 -9.15 -10.78
C ASP A 417 8.55 -7.77 -10.10
N CYS A 418 9.08 -7.67 -8.88
CA CYS A 418 9.09 -6.40 -8.14
C CYS A 418 9.80 -5.28 -8.92
N LYS A 419 10.80 -5.60 -9.75
CA LYS A 419 11.54 -4.62 -10.55
C LYS A 419 10.65 -3.93 -11.58
N LYS A 420 9.82 -4.68 -12.32
CA LYS A 420 8.86 -4.10 -13.26
C LYS A 420 7.87 -3.15 -12.59
N PHE A 421 7.40 -3.46 -11.38
CA PHE A 421 6.54 -2.56 -10.60
C PHE A 421 7.28 -1.31 -10.13
N LEU A 422 8.53 -1.46 -9.68
CA LEU A 422 9.39 -0.32 -9.32
C LEU A 422 9.62 0.61 -10.50
N ASP A 423 9.74 0.07 -11.72
CA ASP A 423 9.82 0.90 -12.93
C ASP A 423 8.53 1.70 -13.15
N GLN A 424 7.35 1.16 -12.86
CA GLN A 424 6.07 1.88 -13.04
C GLN A 424 5.88 3.08 -12.10
N LEU A 425 6.55 3.13 -10.95
CA LEU A 425 6.44 4.24 -10.01
C LEU A 425 6.89 5.59 -10.58
N PHE A 426 7.54 5.59 -11.74
CA PHE A 426 7.97 6.80 -12.46
C PHE A 426 6.94 7.30 -13.48
N VAL A 427 5.89 6.53 -13.76
CA VAL A 427 4.98 6.74 -14.88
C VAL A 427 3.52 6.72 -14.45
N ALA A 428 3.17 5.87 -13.48
CA ALA A 428 1.82 5.68 -12.99
C ALA A 428 1.64 6.26 -11.58
N ASP A 429 0.39 6.56 -11.23
CA ASP A 429 0.04 6.97 -9.88
C ASP A 429 0.26 5.81 -8.86
N VAL A 430 0.69 6.18 -7.65
CA VAL A 430 1.05 5.21 -6.59
C VAL A 430 -0.13 4.34 -6.19
N ASP A 431 -1.36 4.85 -6.18
CA ASP A 431 -2.55 4.07 -5.81
C ASP A 431 -2.86 3.02 -6.89
N THR A 432 -2.64 3.37 -8.16
CA THR A 432 -2.78 2.43 -9.29
C THR A 432 -1.73 1.32 -9.22
N VAL A 433 -0.47 1.68 -8.94
CA VAL A 433 0.61 0.70 -8.78
C VAL A 433 0.32 -0.22 -7.59
N ASN A 434 -0.12 0.31 -6.45
CA ASN A 434 -0.48 -0.48 -5.27
C ASN A 434 -1.60 -1.49 -5.55
N LYS A 435 -2.64 -1.08 -6.28
CA LYS A 435 -3.71 -1.98 -6.72
C LYS A 435 -3.16 -3.14 -7.54
N ASN A 436 -2.31 -2.85 -8.54
CA ASN A 436 -1.76 -3.87 -9.43
C ASN A 436 -0.81 -4.82 -8.68
N ILE A 437 0.04 -4.29 -7.78
CA ILE A 437 0.90 -5.12 -6.93
C ILE A 437 0.05 -6.04 -6.04
N LEU A 438 -1.05 -5.54 -5.47
CA LEU A 438 -1.93 -6.34 -4.61
C LEU A 438 -2.62 -7.47 -5.40
N ILE A 439 -3.11 -7.22 -6.62
CA ILE A 439 -3.64 -8.27 -7.50
C ILE A 439 -2.56 -9.32 -7.78
N CYS A 440 -1.35 -8.92 -8.13
CA CYS A 440 -0.25 -9.83 -8.39
C CYS A 440 0.28 -10.56 -7.14
N LEU A 441 0.05 -10.02 -5.93
CA LEU A 441 0.31 -10.70 -4.67
C LEU A 441 -0.68 -11.85 -4.46
N PHE A 442 -1.97 -11.60 -4.63
CA PHE A 442 -2.98 -12.66 -4.58
C PHE A 442 -2.78 -13.70 -5.68
N TRP A 443 -2.34 -13.28 -6.86
CA TRP A 443 -1.92 -14.20 -7.92
C TRP A 443 -0.80 -15.13 -7.47
N ARG A 444 0.30 -14.58 -6.94
CA ARG A 444 1.42 -15.38 -6.44
C ARG A 444 1.00 -16.32 -5.31
N LEU A 445 0.09 -15.90 -4.44
CA LEU A 445 -0.46 -16.75 -3.40
C LEU A 445 -1.24 -17.91 -4.00
N LEU A 446 -2.09 -17.62 -4.98
CA LEU A 446 -2.85 -18.61 -5.72
C LEU A 446 -1.90 -19.60 -6.42
N ASP A 447 -0.94 -19.10 -7.20
CA ASP A 447 0.05 -19.90 -7.92
C ASP A 447 0.97 -20.73 -7.00
N SER A 448 1.37 -20.18 -5.86
CA SER A 448 2.13 -20.94 -4.86
C SER A 448 1.27 -22.03 -4.20
N ALA A 449 -0.03 -21.77 -4.01
CA ALA A 449 -0.98 -22.79 -3.58
C ALA A 449 -1.24 -23.85 -4.65
N LEU A 450 -1.21 -23.48 -5.94
CA LEU A 450 -1.20 -24.43 -7.05
C LEU A 450 -0.04 -25.42 -6.88
N ASN A 451 1.17 -24.94 -6.59
CA ASN A 451 2.35 -25.79 -6.49
C ASN A 451 2.39 -26.72 -5.24
N ALA A 452 1.34 -26.71 -4.41
CA ALA A 452 0.79 -27.74 -3.49
C ALA A 452 1.68 -28.66 -2.63
N GLU A 453 3.01 -28.61 -2.68
CA GLU A 453 3.85 -29.33 -1.70
C GLU A 453 3.76 -28.69 -0.31
N PHE A 454 3.55 -27.37 -0.25
CA PHE A 454 3.58 -26.61 1.01
C PHE A 454 2.40 -26.86 1.95
N PHE A 455 1.23 -27.29 1.45
CA PHE A 455 0.04 -27.46 2.28
C PHE A 455 -0.09 -28.87 2.90
N LEU A 456 0.88 -29.76 2.65
CA LEU A 456 0.80 -31.18 3.02
C LEU A 456 1.32 -31.49 4.44
N ASP A 457 1.96 -30.53 5.12
CA ASP A 457 2.55 -30.76 6.45
C ASP A 457 1.50 -30.95 7.56
N ASP A 458 0.26 -30.49 7.36
CA ASP A 458 -0.85 -30.69 8.28
C ASP A 458 -2.18 -30.72 7.52
N ASN A 459 -2.68 -31.92 7.21
CA ASN A 459 -3.83 -32.13 6.34
C ASN A 459 -5.10 -31.39 6.78
N GLU A 460 -5.38 -31.29 8.09
CA GLU A 460 -6.62 -30.69 8.57
C GLU A 460 -6.55 -29.15 8.49
N ASN A 461 -5.47 -28.56 9.00
CA ASN A 461 -5.24 -27.11 8.89
C ASN A 461 -5.01 -26.67 7.43
N GLY A 462 -4.46 -27.53 6.58
CA GLY A 462 -4.28 -27.27 5.14
C GLY A 462 -5.62 -27.13 4.41
N ILE A 463 -6.57 -28.04 4.67
CA ILE A 463 -7.92 -27.96 4.07
C ILE A 463 -8.62 -26.66 4.47
N THR A 464 -8.59 -26.28 5.75
CA THR A 464 -9.26 -25.07 6.24
C THR A 464 -8.68 -23.81 5.58
N ARG A 465 -7.35 -23.71 5.43
CA ARG A 465 -6.71 -22.59 4.72
C ARG A 465 -7.14 -22.51 3.25
N VAL A 466 -7.19 -23.64 2.56
CA VAL A 466 -7.64 -23.71 1.15
C VAL A 466 -9.11 -23.33 1.04
N GLN A 467 -9.95 -23.73 2.00
CA GLN A 467 -11.36 -23.30 2.07
C GLN A 467 -11.49 -21.80 2.25
N ASP A 468 -10.80 -21.22 3.23
CA ASP A 468 -10.84 -19.77 3.49
C ASP A 468 -10.33 -18.96 2.30
N PHE A 469 -9.28 -19.43 1.65
CA PHE A 469 -8.73 -18.83 0.44
C PHE A 469 -9.73 -18.91 -0.72
N PHE A 470 -10.35 -20.07 -0.94
CA PHE A 470 -11.37 -20.24 -1.98
C PHE A 470 -12.58 -19.34 -1.74
N ILE A 471 -13.13 -19.31 -0.52
CA ILE A 471 -14.26 -18.44 -0.13
C ILE A 471 -13.92 -16.98 -0.43
N PHE A 472 -12.71 -16.55 -0.07
CA PHE A 472 -12.27 -15.19 -0.31
C PHE A 472 -12.18 -14.84 -1.80
N VAL A 473 -11.52 -15.68 -2.62
CA VAL A 473 -11.37 -15.41 -4.06
C VAL A 473 -12.72 -15.48 -4.78
N ALA A 474 -13.55 -16.48 -4.46
CA ALA A 474 -14.88 -16.64 -5.06
C ALA A 474 -15.86 -15.52 -4.68
N GLY A 475 -15.77 -15.01 -3.45
CA GLY A 475 -16.59 -13.90 -2.96
C GLY A 475 -16.08 -12.51 -3.33
N SER A 476 -14.89 -12.42 -3.92
CA SER A 476 -14.21 -11.16 -4.24
C SER A 476 -14.92 -10.36 -5.34
N SER A 477 -14.95 -9.03 -5.21
CA SER A 477 -15.42 -8.11 -6.27
C SER A 477 -14.50 -8.08 -7.50
N LEU A 478 -13.26 -8.57 -7.34
CA LEU A 478 -12.22 -8.66 -8.36
C LEU A 478 -12.07 -10.09 -8.91
N LYS A 479 -13.07 -10.95 -8.70
CA LYS A 479 -13.02 -12.36 -9.13
C LYS A 479 -12.80 -12.54 -10.62
N ASP A 480 -13.25 -11.61 -11.46
CA ASP A 480 -13.06 -11.70 -12.91
C ASP A 480 -11.58 -11.70 -13.31
N ALA A 481 -10.71 -11.03 -12.55
CA ALA A 481 -9.25 -11.07 -12.77
C ALA A 481 -8.64 -12.46 -12.52
N PHE A 482 -9.32 -13.32 -11.76
CA PHE A 482 -8.86 -14.67 -11.40
C PHE A 482 -9.75 -15.78 -11.92
N LYS A 483 -10.87 -15.47 -12.59
CA LYS A 483 -11.93 -16.45 -12.90
C LYS A 483 -11.42 -17.66 -13.67
N LYS A 484 -10.64 -17.42 -14.73
CA LYS A 484 -10.01 -18.47 -15.53
C LYS A 484 -9.08 -19.33 -14.66
N HIS A 485 -8.30 -18.68 -13.80
CA HIS A 485 -7.31 -19.35 -12.97
C HIS A 485 -7.91 -20.05 -11.74
N LEU A 486 -9.07 -19.64 -11.26
CA LEU A 486 -9.81 -20.33 -10.20
C LEU A 486 -10.28 -21.70 -10.69
N GLN A 487 -10.68 -21.80 -11.97
CA GLN A 487 -11.02 -23.07 -12.60
C GLN A 487 -9.77 -23.96 -12.72
N GLU A 488 -8.64 -23.39 -13.16
CA GLU A 488 -7.36 -24.11 -13.22
C GLU A 488 -6.85 -24.55 -11.83
N LEU A 489 -7.08 -23.76 -10.78
CA LEU A 489 -6.81 -24.13 -9.38
C LEU A 489 -7.54 -25.40 -9.00
N VAL A 490 -8.86 -25.41 -9.22
CA VAL A 490 -9.72 -26.54 -8.85
C VAL A 490 -9.33 -27.81 -9.61
N GLU A 491 -9.05 -27.69 -10.91
CA GLU A 491 -8.75 -28.83 -11.78
C GLU A 491 -7.34 -29.40 -11.56
N LYS A 492 -6.30 -28.57 -11.66
CA LYS A 492 -4.92 -29.06 -11.71
C LYS A 492 -4.32 -29.36 -10.33
N HIS A 493 -4.69 -28.59 -9.32
CA HIS A 493 -3.88 -28.54 -8.09
C HIS A 493 -4.67 -28.85 -6.84
N LEU A 494 -5.93 -28.40 -6.76
CA LEU A 494 -6.85 -28.84 -5.73
C LEU A 494 -7.11 -30.34 -5.86
N HIS A 495 -7.13 -30.89 -7.08
CA HIS A 495 -7.25 -32.34 -7.28
C HIS A 495 -6.12 -33.11 -6.59
N ASP A 496 -4.87 -32.76 -6.88
CA ASP A 496 -3.70 -33.43 -6.31
C ASP A 496 -3.60 -33.23 -4.79
N PHE A 497 -3.82 -32.00 -4.32
CA PHE A 497 -3.81 -31.66 -2.90
C PHE A 497 -4.91 -32.40 -2.14
N LEU A 498 -6.17 -32.28 -2.58
CA LEU A 498 -7.31 -32.89 -1.89
C LEU A 498 -7.23 -34.42 -1.97
N THR A 499 -6.74 -35.00 -3.07
CA THR A 499 -6.52 -36.45 -3.16
C THR A 499 -5.51 -36.93 -2.11
N LYS A 500 -4.41 -36.19 -1.89
CA LYS A 500 -3.45 -36.49 -0.80
C LYS A 500 -4.10 -36.37 0.58
N CYS A 501 -4.99 -35.39 0.77
CA CYS A 501 -5.78 -35.23 1.99
C CYS A 501 -7.02 -36.15 2.07
N LYS A 502 -7.21 -37.07 1.11
CA LYS A 502 -8.38 -37.98 0.99
C LYS A 502 -9.74 -37.28 0.90
N VAL A 503 -9.77 -36.08 0.36
CA VAL A 503 -10.97 -35.30 0.05
C VAL A 503 -11.18 -35.30 -1.47
N SER A 504 -12.41 -35.52 -1.92
CA SER A 504 -12.74 -35.36 -3.34
C SER A 504 -12.94 -33.87 -3.66
N PRO A 505 -12.40 -33.33 -4.77
CA PRO A 505 -12.68 -31.97 -5.22
C PRO A 505 -14.18 -31.70 -5.41
N VAL A 506 -14.93 -32.72 -5.84
CA VAL A 506 -16.38 -32.62 -6.00
C VAL A 506 -17.05 -32.39 -4.65
N ARG A 507 -16.65 -33.15 -3.63
CA ARG A 507 -17.11 -32.98 -2.23
C ARG A 507 -16.66 -31.69 -1.60
N PHE A 508 -15.45 -31.23 -1.93
CA PHE A 508 -14.96 -29.94 -1.46
C PHE A 508 -15.86 -28.81 -1.96
N LEU A 509 -16.20 -28.82 -3.25
CA LEU A 509 -17.10 -27.83 -3.85
C LEU A 509 -18.52 -27.94 -3.32
N SER A 510 -19.04 -29.16 -3.10
CA SER A 510 -20.43 -29.35 -2.67
C SER A 510 -20.73 -28.76 -1.30
N ARG A 511 -19.74 -28.69 -0.41
CA ARG A 511 -19.89 -28.04 0.91
C ARG A 511 -20.28 -26.57 0.83
N PHE A 512 -19.86 -25.84 -0.21
CA PHE A 512 -20.14 -24.40 -0.31
C PHE A 512 -21.58 -24.08 -0.69
N TYR A 513 -22.25 -24.91 -1.47
CA TYR A 513 -23.65 -24.68 -1.87
C TYR A 513 -24.66 -25.54 -1.12
N THR A 514 -24.20 -26.35 -0.17
CA THR A 514 -25.06 -27.13 0.74
C THR A 514 -25.10 -26.57 2.16
N ALA A 515 -24.12 -25.74 2.57
CA ALA A 515 -24.10 -25.10 3.87
C ALA A 515 -24.92 -23.79 3.90
N GLU A 516 -25.60 -23.52 5.02
CA GLU A 516 -26.52 -22.38 5.18
C GLU A 516 -25.82 -21.01 5.28
N GLU A 517 -24.58 -20.96 5.78
CA GLU A 517 -23.87 -19.70 6.09
C GLU A 517 -22.94 -19.20 4.96
N VAL A 518 -22.98 -19.81 3.77
CA VAL A 518 -22.06 -19.47 2.68
C VAL A 518 -22.63 -18.34 1.81
N PRO A 519 -21.88 -17.26 1.51
CA PRO A 519 -22.35 -16.17 0.66
C PRO A 519 -22.76 -16.65 -0.74
N ALA A 520 -23.85 -16.11 -1.29
CA ALA A 520 -24.39 -16.53 -2.60
C ALA A 520 -23.36 -16.43 -3.75
N ALA A 521 -22.47 -15.43 -3.72
CA ALA A 521 -21.40 -15.30 -4.71
C ALA A 521 -20.45 -16.52 -4.72
N VAL A 522 -20.14 -17.05 -3.54
CA VAL A 522 -19.30 -18.24 -3.37
C VAL A 522 -20.06 -19.47 -3.85
N GLN A 523 -21.35 -19.61 -3.50
CA GLN A 523 -22.19 -20.72 -3.98
C GLN A 523 -22.22 -20.79 -5.51
N VAL A 524 -22.48 -19.66 -6.17
CA VAL A 524 -22.50 -19.54 -7.64
C VAL A 524 -21.16 -19.94 -8.25
N GLU A 525 -20.05 -19.45 -7.69
CA GLU A 525 -18.72 -19.75 -8.24
C GLU A 525 -18.33 -21.22 -8.00
N SER A 526 -18.67 -21.80 -6.85
CA SER A 526 -18.50 -23.24 -6.59
C SER A 526 -19.26 -24.10 -7.59
N LEU A 527 -20.48 -23.70 -7.95
CA LEU A 527 -21.28 -24.37 -8.99
C LEU A 527 -20.63 -24.19 -10.37
N HIS A 528 -20.10 -23.02 -10.71
CA HIS A 528 -19.34 -22.83 -11.95
C HIS A 528 -18.09 -23.73 -12.01
N CYS A 529 -17.34 -23.88 -10.93
CA CYS A 529 -16.23 -24.82 -10.85
C CYS A 529 -16.69 -26.29 -10.97
N PHE A 530 -17.81 -26.66 -10.36
CA PHE A 530 -18.39 -28.01 -10.52
C PHE A 530 -18.78 -28.27 -11.98
N SER A 531 -19.47 -27.32 -12.60
CA SER A 531 -19.86 -27.32 -14.01
C SER A 531 -18.63 -27.42 -14.94
N PHE A 532 -17.52 -26.77 -14.58
CA PHE A 532 -16.24 -26.92 -15.26
C PHE A 532 -15.68 -28.35 -15.14
N LEU A 533 -15.66 -28.95 -13.94
CA LEU A 533 -15.25 -30.34 -13.75
C LEU A 533 -16.11 -31.35 -14.54
N CYS A 534 -17.42 -31.12 -14.68
CA CYS A 534 -18.29 -31.94 -15.54
C CYS A 534 -17.91 -31.89 -17.03
N SER A 535 -17.20 -30.84 -17.45
CA SER A 535 -16.75 -30.68 -18.84
C SER A 535 -15.42 -31.38 -19.12
N GLN A 536 -14.72 -31.85 -18.07
CA GLN A 536 -13.42 -32.51 -18.19
C GLN A 536 -13.60 -34.04 -18.27
N LEU A 537 -13.06 -34.64 -19.33
CA LEU A 537 -13.07 -36.09 -19.54
C LEU A 537 -11.83 -36.72 -18.87
N ASN A 538 -11.94 -37.01 -17.57
CA ASN A 538 -10.89 -37.70 -16.82
C ASN A 538 -11.45 -39.01 -16.24
N ASP A 539 -10.82 -40.18 -16.48
CA ASP A 539 -11.41 -41.52 -16.27
C ASP A 539 -11.92 -41.83 -14.83
N ARG A 540 -11.50 -41.06 -13.81
CA ARG A 540 -11.90 -41.25 -12.41
C ARG A 540 -13.01 -40.30 -11.93
N LEU A 541 -13.15 -39.11 -12.54
CA LEU A 541 -14.06 -38.06 -12.08
C LEU A 541 -15.57 -38.33 -12.31
N PRO A 542 -16.01 -38.99 -13.40
CA PRO A 542 -17.43 -39.09 -13.74
C PRO A 542 -18.28 -39.70 -12.63
N PHE A 543 -17.82 -40.79 -12.01
CA PHE A 543 -18.58 -41.47 -10.96
C PHE A 543 -18.72 -40.63 -9.68
N GLU A 544 -17.71 -39.84 -9.32
CA GLU A 544 -17.78 -38.94 -8.16
C GLU A 544 -18.74 -37.77 -8.40
N LEU A 545 -18.68 -37.16 -9.59
CA LEU A 545 -19.59 -36.09 -10.00
C LEU A 545 -21.05 -36.56 -9.98
N LEU A 546 -21.29 -37.79 -10.43
CA LEU A 546 -22.62 -38.39 -10.46
C LEU A 546 -23.13 -38.74 -9.06
N ALA A 547 -22.25 -39.23 -8.18
CA ALA A 547 -22.62 -39.53 -6.79
C ALA A 547 -23.04 -38.27 -6.01
N GLU A 548 -22.50 -37.11 -6.38
CA GLU A 548 -22.81 -35.82 -5.73
C GLU A 548 -24.04 -35.12 -6.35
N PHE A 549 -24.69 -35.69 -7.38
CA PHE A 549 -25.92 -35.14 -7.98
C PHE A 549 -26.97 -34.68 -6.96
N PRO A 550 -27.31 -35.45 -5.90
CA PRO A 550 -28.34 -35.04 -4.93
C PRO A 550 -28.04 -33.68 -4.28
N THR A 551 -26.76 -33.32 -4.15
CA THR A 551 -26.36 -32.03 -3.57
C THR A 551 -26.74 -30.83 -4.45
N LEU A 552 -26.88 -31.01 -5.77
CA LEU A 552 -27.31 -29.97 -6.71
C LEU A 552 -28.81 -29.65 -6.61
N LEU A 553 -29.60 -30.50 -5.94
CA LEU A 553 -31.02 -30.24 -5.70
C LEU A 553 -31.23 -29.14 -4.64
N LEU A 554 -30.33 -29.03 -3.66
CA LEU A 554 -30.38 -28.01 -2.61
C LEU A 554 -30.35 -26.56 -3.13
N PRO A 555 -29.39 -26.15 -3.98
CA PRO A 555 -29.38 -24.81 -4.55
C PRO A 555 -30.57 -24.53 -5.48
N LEU A 556 -31.29 -25.56 -5.95
CA LEU A 556 -32.53 -25.40 -6.71
C LEU A 556 -33.76 -25.12 -5.84
N THR A 557 -33.70 -25.48 -4.54
CA THR A 557 -34.82 -25.37 -3.58
C THR A 557 -34.62 -24.33 -2.49
N SER A 558 -33.45 -23.68 -2.38
CA SER A 558 -33.11 -22.76 -1.28
C SER A 558 -33.99 -21.49 -1.24
N ASP A 559 -34.37 -21.03 -0.05
CA ASP A 559 -35.11 -19.78 0.19
C ASP A 559 -34.16 -18.77 0.87
N SER A 560 -33.35 -18.02 0.11
CA SER A 560 -32.49 -16.96 0.67
C SER A 560 -33.14 -15.57 0.51
N GLN A 561 -32.89 -14.68 1.48
CA GLN A 561 -33.59 -13.38 1.65
C GLN A 561 -33.39 -12.34 0.53
N VAL A 562 -32.56 -12.59 -0.49
CA VAL A 562 -32.25 -11.64 -1.58
C VAL A 562 -32.57 -12.25 -2.96
N ARG A 563 -33.68 -11.80 -3.56
CA ARG A 563 -34.28 -12.38 -4.78
C ARG A 563 -33.35 -12.41 -6.02
N SER A 564 -32.43 -11.45 -6.18
CA SER A 564 -31.52 -11.37 -7.34
C SER A 564 -30.37 -12.38 -7.25
N CYS A 565 -29.75 -12.54 -6.09
CA CYS A 565 -28.64 -13.48 -5.88
C CYS A 565 -29.11 -14.94 -5.97
N PHE A 566 -30.34 -15.22 -5.53
CA PHE A 566 -30.94 -16.55 -5.60
C PHE A 566 -31.10 -17.08 -7.05
N GLN A 567 -31.58 -16.22 -7.96
CA GLN A 567 -31.78 -16.64 -9.34
C GLN A 567 -30.47 -17.05 -10.00
N ALA A 568 -29.36 -16.36 -9.67
CA ALA A 568 -28.03 -16.73 -10.17
C ALA A 568 -27.60 -18.11 -9.68
N THR A 569 -27.81 -18.45 -8.40
CA THR A 569 -27.51 -19.78 -7.85
C THR A 569 -28.32 -20.89 -8.54
N ARG A 570 -29.62 -20.67 -8.76
CA ARG A 570 -30.48 -21.63 -9.48
C ARG A 570 -30.03 -21.85 -10.92
N ILE A 571 -29.69 -20.77 -11.62
CA ILE A 571 -29.17 -20.84 -12.99
C ILE A 571 -27.87 -21.63 -13.02
N ALA A 572 -26.93 -21.35 -12.10
CA ALA A 572 -25.66 -22.06 -12.02
C ALA A 572 -25.84 -23.56 -11.70
N ALA A 573 -26.75 -23.90 -10.77
CA ALA A 573 -27.05 -25.29 -10.44
C ALA A 573 -27.70 -26.04 -11.61
N MET A 574 -28.61 -25.39 -12.34
CA MET A 574 -29.22 -25.98 -13.53
C MET A 574 -28.20 -26.19 -14.65
N ASP A 575 -27.23 -25.30 -14.82
CA ASP A 575 -26.10 -25.48 -15.74
C ASP A 575 -25.24 -26.69 -15.34
N CYS A 576 -24.97 -26.90 -14.04
CA CYS A 576 -24.32 -28.13 -13.56
C CYS A 576 -25.08 -29.39 -13.99
N ILE A 577 -26.41 -29.40 -13.82
CA ILE A 577 -27.27 -30.55 -14.21
C ILE A 577 -27.21 -30.79 -15.72
N GLU A 578 -27.29 -29.75 -16.54
CA GLU A 578 -27.16 -29.89 -18.00
C GLU A 578 -25.80 -30.48 -18.41
N LYS A 579 -24.72 -30.05 -17.77
CA LYS A 579 -23.38 -30.57 -18.06
C LYS A 579 -23.15 -31.97 -17.50
N LEU A 580 -23.71 -32.28 -16.33
CA LEU A 580 -23.69 -33.62 -15.77
C LEU A 580 -24.43 -34.61 -16.67
N TYR A 581 -25.57 -34.21 -17.24
CA TYR A 581 -26.29 -35.00 -18.23
C TYR A 581 -25.46 -35.22 -19.51
N LYS A 582 -24.80 -34.17 -20.03
CA LYS A 582 -23.90 -34.31 -21.19
C LYS A 582 -22.74 -35.26 -20.91
N LEU A 583 -22.12 -35.16 -19.73
CA LEU A 583 -21.07 -36.08 -19.30
C LEU A 583 -21.61 -37.51 -19.23
N TRP A 584 -22.79 -37.70 -18.64
CA TRP A 584 -23.45 -38.99 -18.54
C TRP A 584 -23.64 -39.65 -19.91
N CYS A 585 -24.14 -38.91 -20.90
CA CYS A 585 -24.32 -39.41 -22.27
C CYS A 585 -23.01 -39.84 -22.96
N GLN A 586 -21.85 -39.37 -22.47
CA GLN A 586 -20.53 -39.66 -23.05
C GLN A 586 -19.82 -40.85 -22.38
N VAL A 587 -20.26 -41.27 -21.19
CA VAL A 587 -19.63 -42.37 -20.44
C VAL A 587 -20.12 -43.72 -20.97
N ASP A 588 -19.20 -44.59 -21.38
CA ASP A 588 -19.55 -45.95 -21.81
C ASP A 588 -19.77 -46.90 -20.61
N PHE A 589 -21.04 -47.16 -20.29
CA PHE A 589 -21.44 -48.11 -19.24
C PHE A 589 -21.50 -49.57 -19.72
N SER A 590 -21.07 -49.88 -20.95
CA SER A 590 -21.16 -51.21 -21.56
C SER A 590 -20.50 -52.34 -20.76
N SER A 591 -19.57 -52.01 -19.86
CA SER A 591 -18.84 -52.96 -19.00
C SER A 591 -19.54 -53.33 -17.68
N LYS A 592 -20.60 -52.62 -17.26
CA LYS A 592 -21.28 -52.81 -15.95
C LYS A 592 -22.76 -53.23 -16.08
N LYS A 593 -23.06 -54.13 -17.03
CA LYS A 593 -24.42 -54.50 -17.44
C LYS A 593 -25.32 -55.21 -16.41
N ASN A 594 -24.79 -55.65 -15.26
CA ASN A 594 -25.56 -56.41 -14.25
C ASN A 594 -25.41 -55.85 -12.83
N GLY A 595 -26.52 -55.72 -12.09
CA GLY A 595 -26.58 -55.35 -10.66
C GLY A 595 -27.20 -53.98 -10.37
N ASN A 596 -27.20 -53.56 -9.09
CA ASN A 596 -27.79 -52.30 -8.62
C ASN A 596 -27.25 -51.05 -9.36
N THR A 597 -26.01 -51.11 -9.85
CA THR A 597 -25.37 -50.02 -10.61
C THR A 597 -26.06 -49.74 -11.94
N ALA A 598 -26.59 -50.77 -12.62
CA ALA A 598 -27.30 -50.63 -13.90
C ALA A 598 -28.72 -50.05 -13.73
N ILE A 599 -29.37 -50.33 -12.59
CA ILE A 599 -30.67 -49.75 -12.24
C ILE A 599 -30.50 -48.26 -11.90
N TRP A 600 -29.50 -47.95 -11.06
CA TRP A 600 -29.16 -46.56 -10.73
C TRP A 600 -28.78 -45.74 -11.96
N SER A 601 -28.10 -46.35 -12.93
CA SER A 601 -27.69 -45.67 -14.15
C SER A 601 -28.88 -45.31 -15.04
N HIS A 602 -29.81 -46.23 -15.27
CA HIS A 602 -31.00 -45.93 -16.06
C HIS A 602 -31.89 -44.88 -15.40
N PHE A 603 -32.07 -44.95 -14.08
CA PHE A 603 -32.85 -43.96 -13.35
C PHE A 603 -32.24 -42.55 -13.43
N LEU A 604 -30.92 -42.43 -13.26
CA LEU A 604 -30.23 -41.14 -13.36
C LEU A 604 -30.33 -40.54 -14.76
N ASP A 605 -30.18 -41.35 -15.81
CA ASP A 605 -30.31 -40.89 -17.20
C ASP A 605 -31.68 -40.24 -17.46
N GLU A 606 -32.75 -40.95 -17.08
CA GLU A 606 -34.13 -40.49 -17.27
C GLU A 606 -34.43 -39.26 -16.41
N LEU A 607 -34.03 -39.27 -15.14
CA LEU A 607 -34.25 -38.13 -14.24
C LEU A 607 -33.52 -36.87 -14.71
N LEU A 608 -32.23 -36.97 -15.04
CA LEU A 608 -31.43 -35.84 -15.53
C LEU A 608 -32.01 -35.31 -16.85
N GLY A 609 -32.37 -36.21 -17.77
CA GLY A 609 -33.00 -35.84 -19.04
C GLY A 609 -34.30 -35.06 -18.85
N LEU A 610 -35.20 -35.53 -17.97
CA LEU A 610 -36.45 -34.85 -17.67
C LEU A 610 -36.21 -33.49 -16.96
N MET A 611 -35.26 -33.40 -16.04
CA MET A 611 -34.91 -32.13 -15.40
C MET A 611 -34.40 -31.10 -16.41
N VAL A 612 -33.55 -31.51 -17.36
CA VAL A 612 -33.05 -30.65 -18.44
C VAL A 612 -34.19 -30.17 -19.34
N GLN A 613 -35.14 -31.05 -19.68
CA GLN A 613 -36.33 -30.67 -20.46
C GLN A 613 -37.20 -29.65 -19.71
N GLN A 614 -37.39 -29.83 -18.40
CA GLN A 614 -38.25 -28.98 -17.57
C GLN A 614 -37.53 -27.75 -16.99
N LYS A 615 -36.30 -27.45 -17.42
CA LYS A 615 -35.47 -26.38 -16.83
C LYS A 615 -36.16 -25.03 -16.70
N ARG A 616 -37.00 -24.64 -17.67
CA ARG A 616 -37.70 -23.35 -17.66
C ARG A 616 -38.67 -23.26 -16.49
N LEU A 617 -39.37 -24.35 -16.19
CA LEU A 617 -40.30 -24.45 -15.06
C LEU A 617 -39.51 -24.52 -13.74
N ILE A 618 -38.47 -25.35 -13.70
CA ILE A 618 -37.57 -25.49 -12.52
C ILE A 618 -36.91 -24.16 -12.14
N LEU A 619 -36.61 -23.27 -13.10
CA LEU A 619 -35.99 -21.96 -12.84
C LEU A 619 -37.01 -20.84 -12.54
N SER A 620 -38.27 -20.99 -12.97
CA SER A 620 -39.31 -19.96 -12.82
C SER A 620 -40.15 -20.14 -11.57
N ASP A 621 -40.48 -21.38 -11.19
CA ASP A 621 -41.29 -21.70 -10.03
C ASP A 621 -40.48 -22.53 -9.02
N LYS A 622 -40.42 -22.07 -7.77
CA LYS A 622 -39.67 -22.74 -6.69
C LYS A 622 -40.34 -24.01 -6.19
N ASN A 623 -41.66 -24.09 -6.30
CA ASN A 623 -42.42 -25.25 -5.84
C ASN A 623 -42.48 -26.35 -6.90
N PHE A 624 -42.17 -26.02 -8.15
CA PHE A 624 -42.22 -26.96 -9.26
C PHE A 624 -41.28 -28.16 -9.04
N LEU A 625 -40.02 -27.95 -8.63
CA LEU A 625 -39.09 -29.06 -8.46
C LEU A 625 -39.53 -30.05 -7.36
N PRO A 626 -39.92 -29.63 -6.14
CA PRO A 626 -40.51 -30.53 -5.15
C PRO A 626 -41.75 -31.28 -5.65
N SER A 627 -42.69 -30.59 -6.32
CA SER A 627 -43.88 -31.22 -6.89
C SER A 627 -43.56 -32.22 -8.01
N PHE A 628 -42.60 -31.88 -8.87
CA PHE A 628 -42.11 -32.70 -9.96
C PHE A 628 -41.46 -33.99 -9.43
N LEU A 629 -40.57 -33.88 -8.42
CA LEU A 629 -39.97 -35.05 -7.78
C LEU A 629 -41.00 -35.89 -7.02
N THR A 630 -41.98 -35.26 -6.36
CA THR A 630 -43.09 -35.97 -5.69
C THR A 630 -43.94 -36.75 -6.71
N CYS A 631 -44.17 -36.19 -7.89
CA CYS A 631 -44.89 -36.86 -8.97
C CYS A 631 -44.09 -38.04 -9.55
N LEU A 632 -42.78 -37.89 -9.73
CA LEU A 632 -41.92 -38.94 -10.28
C LEU A 632 -41.68 -40.10 -9.30
N LEU A 633 -41.57 -39.80 -8.01
CA LEU A 633 -41.27 -40.78 -6.96
C LEU A 633 -42.52 -41.31 -6.26
N GLY A 634 -43.67 -40.67 -6.45
CA GLY A 634 -44.95 -41.06 -5.86
C GLY A 634 -45.59 -42.25 -6.58
N SER A 635 -46.34 -43.07 -5.83
CA SER A 635 -47.07 -44.24 -6.37
C SER A 635 -48.32 -43.88 -7.17
N SER A 636 -48.73 -42.60 -7.18
CA SER A 636 -49.91 -42.09 -7.87
C SER A 636 -49.51 -41.00 -8.88
N CYS A 637 -49.18 -41.40 -10.11
CA CYS A 637 -49.02 -40.47 -11.23
C CYS A 637 -50.38 -39.87 -11.61
N GLU A 638 -50.76 -38.74 -11.02
CA GLU A 638 -51.57 -37.77 -11.78
C GLU A 638 -50.60 -36.94 -12.62
N SER A 639 -50.66 -37.16 -13.93
CA SER A 639 -49.72 -36.65 -14.93
C SER A 639 -49.57 -35.12 -14.89
N ILE A 640 -48.49 -34.64 -14.29
CA ILE A 640 -48.03 -33.24 -14.46
C ILE A 640 -47.19 -33.08 -15.74
N LEU A 641 -46.78 -34.18 -16.37
CA LEU A 641 -46.05 -34.15 -17.65
C LEU A 641 -47.02 -33.92 -18.82
N VAL A 642 -46.96 -32.70 -19.36
CA VAL A 642 -47.57 -32.30 -20.63
C VAL A 642 -47.24 -33.30 -21.75
N SER A 643 -48.27 -33.69 -22.51
CA SER A 643 -48.17 -34.59 -23.68
C SER A 643 -47.15 -34.11 -24.71
N PRO A 644 -46.21 -34.95 -25.16
CA PRO A 644 -45.48 -34.74 -26.40
C PRO A 644 -46.32 -35.31 -27.54
N ASN A 645 -47.25 -34.53 -28.08
CA ASN A 645 -47.85 -34.81 -29.39
C ASN A 645 -48.58 -33.57 -29.91
N ILE A 646 -47.88 -32.77 -30.72
CA ILE A 646 -48.51 -32.07 -31.84
C ILE A 646 -47.56 -32.26 -33.03
N GLU A 647 -47.80 -33.32 -33.79
CA GLU A 647 -47.54 -33.31 -35.23
C GLU A 647 -48.57 -32.36 -35.86
N GLN A 648 -48.09 -31.29 -36.49
CA GLN A 648 -48.45 -30.88 -37.85
C GLN A 648 -47.48 -29.83 -38.37
#